data_AF-H3GPA7-F1
#
_entry.id   AF-H3GPA7-F1
#
_cell.length_a   1.000
_cell.length_b   1.000
_cell.length_c   1.000
_cell.angle_alpha   90.00
_cell.angle_beta   90.00
_cell.angle_gamma   90.00
#
_symmetry.space_group_name_H-M   'P 1'
#
loop_
_entity.id
_entity.type
_entity.pdbx_description
1 polymer ?
#
loop_
_entity_poly.entity_id
_entity_poly.type
_entity_poly.pdbx_seq_one_letter_code
_entity_poly.pdbx_strand_id
1 'polypeptide(L)'
;MLVITSFPRRFPTASKRPLRLAPAFSSASIATRDASPAAAVSASSPRFGARSVHSKAPSSLSSTFATSAARVHDDELQSHDVDDDSFLFGERADDWFTTARNPRTDATFPGVDRVTGRLNAIKMPDLRSCSRQEMLDYLDNSWAMTDALFASLQGERAFMTAPPHQLRHPLIFYYGHPTCFFVNKFLVSGLIHEPVNPYFEHIFEVGVDEMRWDDMSKNEMHWPHVADVLAYRREVYQLIRSVVETHPGLEPGHEQITEDSPLWALQMGLEHERIHHETSSMLMLEHPVEFFQGTSLLPAYHDSLAHDEKDVALRPAAGVDYPVNEFVEVPAAKVQIGKPRDFPSFGWDNEYGHREVNVPACRANKFLVSNGEFFDFVRDGGYLEPSYWSEQGWEWRSFRNTKWPAFWVQDGPSGSHRYKLRAIFDEVPMQWSWPAQVNLHEAQAFCKWKQAKQVDKKVVYHLTTEPIHQLMRDAKDRSADVSSDDILALPEGTNMASAAGKNLNWSYMSFSPVDALPPTAQGFHDVFGNAWEWCEDMFSALPGFRVHRYYDDFSEPCFDGEHHVIMGGSFASAGDNGASKYARYHFRPHFFQHAGFRVVEQKMDDNGAITLATTDVNAPPPYVNGNPFRSSERVVVSGASEAEAAGTSCQGLFEDLRRKSEQALESFVASSTSGMTTKPLVARDGTVAAAKLRRQVRCGEVLVVVPSDDATPAVLEDTFELLATAEVPVFTQESPTEARVTAETATAWKKTRD
;
A
#
# COMPACT_ATOMS: atom_id res chain seq x y z
N MET A 1 -26.20 12.94 4.78
CA MET A 1 -26.36 12.10 3.59
C MET A 1 -26.21 12.97 2.35
N LEU A 2 -24.97 13.06 1.84
CA LEU A 2 -24.61 13.41 0.48
C LEU A 2 -23.16 12.94 0.34
N VAL A 3 -22.98 11.95 -0.54
CA VAL A 3 -21.73 11.27 -0.88
C VAL A 3 -20.87 12.22 -1.70
N ILE A 4 -19.60 12.40 -1.34
CA ILE A 4 -18.60 13.10 -2.15
C ILE A 4 -17.50 12.08 -2.47
N THR A 5 -17.65 11.42 -3.59
CA THR A 5 -16.58 10.70 -4.30
C THR A 5 -15.70 11.71 -5.03
N SER A 6 -14.38 11.51 -4.96
CA SER A 6 -13.34 11.99 -5.88
C SER A 6 -13.35 13.49 -6.28
N PHE A 7 -12.33 14.23 -5.84
CA PHE A 7 -12.01 15.54 -6.41
C PHE A 7 -11.41 15.39 -7.83
N PRO A 8 -12.03 15.95 -8.88
CA PRO A 8 -11.32 16.22 -10.13
C PRO A 8 -10.51 17.52 -9.99
N ARG A 9 -9.26 17.50 -10.46
CA ARG A 9 -8.42 18.69 -10.67
C ARG A 9 -9.25 19.82 -11.32
N ARG A 10 -9.42 20.97 -10.64
CA ARG A 10 -9.94 22.19 -11.25
C ARG A 10 -9.02 23.38 -10.95
N PHE A 11 -8.19 23.72 -11.92
CA PHE A 11 -7.59 25.04 -12.06
C PHE A 11 -8.69 26.09 -12.31
N PRO A 12 -8.66 27.29 -11.68
CA PRO A 12 -9.55 28.38 -12.05
C PRO A 12 -9.09 29.00 -13.38
N THR A 13 -9.74 28.63 -14.48
CA THR A 13 -9.63 29.36 -15.75
C THR A 13 -10.33 30.71 -15.63
N ALA A 14 -9.57 31.78 -15.84
CA ALA A 14 -10.07 33.16 -15.92
C ALA A 14 -11.22 33.30 -16.93
N SER A 15 -12.30 33.96 -16.52
CA SER A 15 -13.47 34.21 -17.38
C SER A 15 -13.11 35.10 -18.57
N LYS A 16 -13.21 34.57 -19.80
CA LYS A 16 -13.23 35.39 -21.01
C LYS A 16 -14.64 35.94 -21.23
N ARG A 17 -14.83 37.25 -21.05
CA ARG A 17 -15.90 38.01 -21.72
C ARG A 17 -15.42 38.43 -23.11
N PRO A 18 -16.29 38.46 -24.14
CA PRO A 18 -15.90 38.72 -25.52
C PRO A 18 -15.80 40.24 -25.75
N LEU A 19 -14.69 40.69 -26.33
CA LEU A 19 -14.53 42.04 -26.85
C LEU A 19 -14.41 41.98 -28.37
N ARG A 20 -15.31 42.72 -29.03
CA ARG A 20 -15.46 42.87 -30.48
C ARG A 20 -14.21 43.49 -31.11
N LEU A 21 -13.83 43.00 -32.28
CA LEU A 21 -12.83 43.60 -33.16
C LEU A 21 -13.49 44.21 -34.41
N ALA A 22 -13.03 45.42 -34.78
CA ALA A 22 -12.99 45.95 -36.15
C ALA A 22 -12.03 47.19 -36.18
N PRO A 23 -11.53 47.64 -37.35
CA PRO A 23 -10.11 47.48 -37.73
C PRO A 23 -9.42 48.79 -38.21
N ALA A 24 -8.10 48.76 -38.50
CA ALA A 24 -7.45 49.44 -39.65
C ALA A 24 -5.89 49.48 -39.63
N PHE A 25 -5.30 48.99 -40.75
CA PHE A 25 -4.15 49.48 -41.56
C PHE A 25 -2.75 49.72 -40.95
N SER A 26 -1.68 49.00 -41.39
CA SER A 26 -0.73 49.28 -42.52
C SER A 26 0.65 49.66 -41.93
N SER A 27 1.87 49.29 -42.37
CA SER A 27 2.46 48.76 -43.61
C SER A 27 3.96 48.41 -43.40
N ALA A 28 4.46 47.47 -44.23
CA ALA A 28 5.84 47.36 -44.82
C ALA A 28 7.06 47.07 -43.90
N SER A 29 8.17 46.44 -44.31
CA SER A 29 8.57 45.55 -45.43
C SER A 29 10.04 45.12 -45.22
N ILE A 30 10.34 43.81 -45.34
CA ILE A 30 11.42 43.10 -46.06
C ILE A 30 12.93 43.52 -45.97
N ALA A 31 13.78 42.46 -45.91
CA ALA A 31 15.18 42.26 -46.38
C ALA A 31 16.34 42.53 -45.39
N THR A 32 17.48 41.80 -45.33
CA THR A 32 18.04 40.58 -45.97
C THR A 32 19.38 40.20 -45.27
N ARG A 33 19.69 38.89 -45.27
CA ARG A 33 21.00 38.19 -45.46
C ARG A 33 22.22 38.35 -44.53
N ASP A 34 22.67 37.17 -44.08
CA ASP A 34 24.01 36.54 -44.12
C ASP A 34 25.26 37.29 -43.61
N ALA A 35 25.95 36.70 -42.61
CA ALA A 35 27.29 36.09 -42.78
C ALA A 35 27.93 35.68 -41.43
N SER A 36 28.29 34.40 -41.31
CA SER A 36 29.41 33.87 -40.48
C SER A 36 30.76 34.26 -41.12
N PRO A 37 31.98 34.13 -40.50
CA PRO A 37 32.35 33.01 -39.62
C PRO A 37 33.45 33.22 -38.52
N ALA A 38 33.59 32.18 -37.69
CA ALA A 38 34.81 31.54 -37.20
C ALA A 38 35.83 32.24 -36.26
N ALA A 39 35.94 31.63 -35.07
CA ALA A 39 37.12 30.92 -34.52
C ALA A 39 38.15 31.64 -33.60
N ALA A 40 38.70 30.77 -32.73
CA ALA A 40 39.94 30.83 -31.94
C ALA A 40 39.84 31.50 -30.55
N VAL A 41 39.86 30.79 -29.40
CA VAL A 41 40.90 29.93 -28.76
C VAL A 41 41.66 30.68 -27.63
N SER A 42 41.77 29.96 -26.49
CA SER A 42 42.76 30.05 -25.40
C SER A 42 42.57 31.04 -24.23
N ALA A 43 42.09 30.46 -23.12
CA ALA A 43 42.73 30.34 -21.81
C ALA A 43 43.77 31.40 -21.36
N SER A 44 43.53 32.01 -20.19
CA SER A 44 44.39 31.88 -19.00
C SER A 44 43.88 32.75 -17.83
N SER A 45 43.78 32.13 -16.65
CA SER A 45 43.55 32.74 -15.33
C SER A 45 44.78 33.53 -14.85
N PRO A 46 44.85 34.01 -13.58
CA PRO A 46 43.89 34.74 -12.73
C PRO A 46 44.54 36.04 -12.15
N ARG A 47 43.80 36.87 -11.40
CA ARG A 47 44.28 37.52 -10.15
C ARG A 47 43.24 38.46 -9.49
N PHE A 48 43.04 38.19 -8.20
CA PHE A 48 42.75 39.07 -7.06
C PHE A 48 42.43 40.57 -7.27
N GLY A 49 41.41 41.05 -6.56
CA GLY A 49 41.26 42.47 -6.23
C GLY A 49 39.99 42.77 -5.43
N ALA A 50 40.16 43.32 -4.23
CA ALA A 50 39.14 43.47 -3.20
C ALA A 50 38.40 44.83 -3.19
N ARG A 51 37.24 44.82 -2.51
CA ARG A 51 36.66 45.87 -1.61
C ARG A 51 35.89 47.10 -2.14
N SER A 52 34.80 47.35 -1.38
CA SER A 52 34.23 48.64 -0.90
C SER A 52 32.93 49.08 -1.60
N VAL A 53 31.74 48.90 -1.01
CA VAL A 53 31.06 49.74 0.02
C VAL A 53 30.81 51.19 -0.43
N HIS A 54 29.53 51.56 -0.66
CA HIS A 54 28.86 52.66 0.09
C HIS A 54 27.34 52.77 -0.16
N SER A 55 26.67 52.99 0.98
CA SER A 55 25.28 53.36 1.26
C SER A 55 24.77 54.68 0.64
N LYS A 56 23.45 54.79 0.42
CA LYS A 56 22.55 55.80 1.05
C LYS A 56 21.10 55.73 0.52
N ALA A 57 20.13 55.70 1.44
CA ALA A 57 18.70 56.01 1.27
C ALA A 57 18.44 57.52 1.62
N PRO A 58 17.20 58.07 1.79
CA PRO A 58 15.82 57.62 1.47
C PRO A 58 14.88 58.74 0.92
N SER A 59 13.60 58.39 0.63
CA SER A 59 12.32 59.17 0.68
C SER A 59 11.38 58.68 -0.45
N SER A 60 10.07 58.50 -0.35
CA SER A 60 9.00 58.98 0.53
C SER A 60 7.79 58.02 0.49
N LEU A 61 6.91 58.12 1.49
CA LEU A 61 5.74 57.28 1.76
C LEU A 61 4.50 57.61 0.89
N SER A 62 3.77 56.58 0.47
CA SER A 62 2.33 56.61 0.22
C SER A 62 1.75 55.19 0.38
N SER A 63 0.76 55.07 1.26
CA SER A 63 0.14 53.83 1.74
C SER A 63 -0.82 53.17 0.75
N THR A 64 -0.80 51.83 0.69
CA THR A 64 -2.01 50.98 0.59
C THR A 64 -1.65 49.52 0.89
N PHE A 65 -2.50 48.86 1.68
CA PHE A 65 -2.43 47.45 2.09
C PHE A 65 -2.08 46.51 0.92
N ALA A 66 -1.03 45.70 1.08
CA ALA A 66 -0.72 44.60 0.18
C ALA A 66 -0.15 43.40 0.96
N THR A 67 -0.83 42.27 0.78
CA THR A 67 -0.42 40.89 1.07
C THR A 67 1.01 40.62 0.58
N SER A 68 1.91 40.23 1.47
CA SER A 68 3.25 39.75 1.12
C SER A 68 3.35 38.23 1.26
N ALA A 69 2.78 37.50 0.30
CA ALA A 69 3.42 36.26 -0.15
C ALA A 69 4.42 36.71 -1.23
N ALA A 70 5.70 36.71 -0.89
CA ALA A 70 6.74 37.02 -1.85
C ALA A 70 6.72 35.95 -2.94
N ARG A 71 6.45 36.39 -4.18
CA ARG A 71 6.71 35.62 -5.39
C ARG A 71 8.20 35.25 -5.40
N VAL A 72 8.50 33.99 -5.20
CA VAL A 72 9.78 33.43 -5.64
C VAL A 72 9.75 33.48 -7.17
N HIS A 73 10.70 34.18 -7.76
CA HIS A 73 10.88 34.24 -9.20
C HIS A 73 11.45 32.89 -9.67
N ASP A 74 10.78 32.24 -10.62
CA ASP A 74 11.17 30.98 -11.27
C ASP A 74 12.53 30.99 -11.99
N ASP A 75 13.25 32.13 -12.01
CA ASP A 75 14.54 32.29 -12.71
C ASP A 75 15.77 32.34 -11.76
N GLU A 76 15.60 32.12 -10.45
CA GLU A 76 16.73 32.00 -9.48
C GLU A 76 17.07 30.55 -9.07
N LEU A 77 16.49 29.54 -9.73
CA LEU A 77 16.84 28.12 -9.56
C LEU A 77 17.85 27.58 -10.59
N GLN A 78 18.49 28.46 -11.38
CA GLN A 78 19.45 28.06 -12.42
C GLN A 78 20.85 28.70 -12.29
N SER A 79 21.28 29.03 -11.08
CA SER A 79 22.70 29.29 -10.82
C SER A 79 23.09 29.10 -9.36
N HIS A 80 23.21 27.86 -8.88
CA HIS A 80 23.96 27.58 -7.66
C HIS A 80 24.86 26.36 -7.87
N ASP A 81 26.02 26.43 -7.21
CA ASP A 81 27.18 25.57 -7.34
C ASP A 81 26.84 24.08 -7.27
N VAL A 82 27.78 23.22 -7.70
CA VAL A 82 27.72 21.79 -7.42
C VAL A 82 27.57 21.61 -5.91
N ASP A 83 26.36 21.33 -5.43
CA ASP A 83 26.05 21.23 -4.01
C ASP A 83 26.96 20.18 -3.39
N ASP A 84 27.68 20.58 -2.33
CA ASP A 84 28.58 19.72 -1.59
C ASP A 84 27.77 18.70 -0.79
N ASP A 85 27.47 17.55 -1.40
CA ASP A 85 26.80 16.43 -0.76
C ASP A 85 27.78 15.51 0.00
N SER A 86 29.02 15.97 0.27
CA SER A 86 30.04 15.17 0.95
C SER A 86 29.61 14.68 2.35
N PHE A 87 28.73 15.44 3.02
CA PHE A 87 28.17 15.06 4.32
C PHE A 87 27.23 13.82 4.26
N LEU A 88 26.81 13.41 3.05
CA LEU A 88 26.00 12.22 2.81
C LEU A 88 26.81 10.97 2.51
N PHE A 89 28.14 11.01 2.62
CA PHE A 89 29.01 9.86 2.44
C PHE A 89 29.65 9.43 3.76
N GLY A 90 29.77 8.12 3.96
CA GLY A 90 30.29 7.53 5.19
C GLY A 90 29.24 7.46 6.30
N GLU A 91 29.72 7.15 7.50
CA GLU A 91 28.90 7.18 8.71
C GLU A 91 28.51 8.62 9.06
N ARG A 92 27.21 8.84 9.29
CA ARG A 92 26.68 10.17 9.58
C ARG A 92 27.22 10.76 10.88
N ALA A 93 27.55 12.05 10.82
CA ALA A 93 27.91 12.86 11.96
C ALA A 93 26.73 13.05 12.93
N ASP A 94 27.03 13.51 14.15
CA ASP A 94 26.06 13.65 15.23
C ASP A 94 24.92 14.65 14.94
N ASP A 95 25.14 15.62 14.05
CA ASP A 95 24.17 16.64 13.65
C ASP A 95 23.13 16.15 12.62
N TRP A 96 23.30 14.94 12.09
CA TRP A 96 22.30 14.24 11.28
C TRP A 96 21.02 13.95 12.07
N PHE A 97 21.15 13.57 13.34
CA PHE A 97 20.01 13.20 14.19
C PHE A 97 19.26 14.46 14.60
N THR A 98 17.98 14.50 14.22
CA THR A 98 17.13 15.71 14.33
C THR A 98 16.37 15.80 15.66
N THR A 99 16.51 14.80 16.52
CA THR A 99 15.99 14.75 17.88
C THR A 99 16.66 15.77 18.81
N ALA A 100 16.02 16.13 19.93
CA ALA A 100 16.56 17.09 20.91
C ALA A 100 17.78 16.53 21.68
N ARG A 101 17.84 15.20 21.81
CA ARG A 101 18.95 14.43 22.40
C ARG A 101 19.57 13.59 21.30
N ASN A 102 20.87 13.38 21.31
CA ASN A 102 21.54 12.59 20.27
C ASN A 102 21.66 11.11 20.73
N PRO A 103 21.20 10.14 19.93
CA PRO A 103 21.16 8.72 20.33
C PRO A 103 22.53 8.05 20.44
N ARG A 104 23.59 8.62 19.84
CA ARG A 104 24.95 8.08 19.92
C ARG A 104 25.70 8.56 21.16
N THR A 105 25.33 9.72 21.69
CA THR A 105 26.09 10.41 22.76
C THR A 105 25.33 10.48 24.09
N ASP A 106 24.00 10.39 24.08
CA ASP A 106 23.18 10.35 25.29
C ASP A 106 22.99 8.90 25.78
N ALA A 107 23.66 8.55 26.88
CA ALA A 107 23.55 7.24 27.51
C ALA A 107 22.17 6.91 28.11
N THR A 108 21.28 7.90 28.16
CA THR A 108 19.88 7.77 28.62
C THR A 108 18.88 7.83 27.48
N PHE A 109 19.35 7.82 26.22
CA PHE A 109 18.46 7.83 25.07
C PHE A 109 17.58 6.56 25.04
N PRO A 110 16.26 6.70 24.85
CA PRO A 110 15.33 5.58 24.93
C PRO A 110 15.57 4.55 23.82
N GLY A 111 15.72 3.29 24.22
CA GLY A 111 15.93 2.16 23.32
C GLY A 111 17.40 1.88 22.97
N VAL A 112 18.35 2.73 23.38
CA VAL A 112 19.78 2.45 23.17
C VAL A 112 20.26 1.39 24.16
N ASP A 113 20.70 0.26 23.63
CA ASP A 113 21.37 -0.79 24.39
C ASP A 113 22.73 -0.28 24.86
N ARG A 114 22.94 -0.24 26.18
CA ARG A 114 24.14 0.37 26.79
C ARG A 114 25.42 -0.44 26.58
N VAL A 115 25.32 -1.71 26.18
CA VAL A 115 26.46 -2.59 25.94
C VAL A 115 26.92 -2.49 24.49
N THR A 116 25.97 -2.52 23.56
CA THR A 116 26.23 -2.56 22.12
C THR A 116 26.19 -1.19 21.46
N GLY A 117 25.55 -0.20 22.09
CA GLY A 117 25.32 1.13 21.51
C GLY A 117 24.25 1.18 20.42
N ARG A 118 23.47 0.11 20.26
CA ARG A 118 22.44 -0.01 19.21
C ARG A 118 21.07 0.42 19.68
N LEU A 119 20.32 1.05 18.79
CA LEU A 119 18.96 1.51 19.00
C LEU A 119 17.96 0.39 18.69
N ASN A 120 17.17 0.01 19.69
CA ASN A 120 16.03 -0.90 19.56
C ASN A 120 14.73 -0.10 19.62
N ALA A 121 13.68 -0.62 18.97
CA ALA A 121 12.34 -0.10 19.20
C ALA A 121 11.88 -0.43 20.63
N ILE A 122 11.22 0.52 21.28
CA ILE A 122 10.71 0.36 22.65
C ILE A 122 9.23 -0.05 22.68
N LYS A 123 8.71 -0.32 23.87
CA LYS A 123 7.28 -0.61 24.09
C LYS A 123 6.40 0.56 23.65
N MET A 124 5.19 0.27 23.18
CA MET A 124 4.17 1.29 22.92
C MET A 124 3.62 1.85 24.25
N PRO A 125 3.28 3.15 24.34
CA PRO A 125 2.69 3.72 25.55
C PRO A 125 1.29 3.14 25.86
N ASP A 126 1.02 2.85 27.14
CA ASP A 126 -0.34 2.52 27.61
C ASP A 126 -1.17 3.81 27.71
N LEU A 127 -2.11 4.01 26.78
CA LEU A 127 -2.85 5.26 26.62
C LEU A 127 -3.80 5.59 27.78
N ARG A 128 -3.98 4.70 28.76
CA ARG A 128 -4.73 4.99 29.99
C ARG A 128 -3.90 5.72 31.04
N SER A 129 -2.57 5.55 31.00
CA SER A 129 -1.71 5.95 32.11
C SER A 129 -0.30 6.39 31.72
N CYS A 130 0.01 6.49 30.43
CA CYS A 130 1.33 6.88 29.94
C CYS A 130 1.72 8.25 30.52
N SER A 131 2.92 8.34 31.07
CA SER A 131 3.46 9.62 31.48
C SER A 131 3.86 10.47 30.28
N ARG A 132 3.94 11.79 30.49
CA ARG A 132 4.55 12.71 29.53
C ARG A 132 5.96 12.26 29.09
N GLN A 133 6.75 11.72 30.02
CA GLN A 133 8.08 11.21 29.73
C GLN A 133 8.05 9.97 28.84
N GLU A 134 7.16 9.00 29.10
CA GLU A 134 7.01 7.82 28.23
C GLU A 134 6.59 8.22 26.81
N MET A 135 5.75 9.24 26.66
CA MET A 135 5.38 9.78 25.35
C MET A 135 6.55 10.45 24.64
N LEU A 136 7.36 11.24 25.36
CA LEU A 136 8.59 11.84 24.82
C LEU A 136 9.62 10.78 24.43
N ASP A 137 9.75 9.73 25.22
CA ASP A 137 10.69 8.65 24.94
C ASP A 137 10.27 7.84 23.71
N TYR A 138 8.97 7.62 23.53
CA TYR A 138 8.45 6.98 22.33
C TYR A 138 8.61 7.86 21.08
N LEU A 139 8.40 9.17 21.19
CA LEU A 139 8.70 10.14 20.13
C LEU A 139 10.19 10.13 19.75
N ASP A 140 11.07 10.27 20.74
CA ASP A 140 12.53 10.26 20.53
C ASP A 140 12.98 8.96 19.85
N ASN A 141 12.46 7.82 20.31
CA ASN A 141 12.78 6.51 19.74
C ASN A 141 12.29 6.37 18.29
N SER A 142 11.01 6.64 18.02
CA SER A 142 10.43 6.55 16.66
C SER A 142 11.19 7.44 15.67
N TRP A 143 11.47 8.68 16.06
CA TRP A 143 12.13 9.66 15.20
C TRP A 143 13.59 9.28 14.92
N ALA A 144 14.33 8.84 15.94
CA ALA A 144 15.72 8.41 15.80
C ALA A 144 15.85 7.11 15.00
N MET A 145 14.87 6.20 15.06
CA MET A 145 14.85 5.01 14.22
C MET A 145 14.80 5.39 12.73
N THR A 146 13.92 6.31 12.34
CA THR A 146 13.88 6.84 10.96
C THR A 146 15.19 7.49 10.58
N ASP A 147 15.73 8.40 11.39
CA ASP A 147 17.01 9.06 11.11
C ASP A 147 18.15 8.04 10.98
N ALA A 148 18.17 6.98 11.80
CA ALA A 148 19.18 5.92 11.75
C ALA A 148 19.08 5.06 10.49
N LEU A 149 17.87 4.75 10.01
CA LEU A 149 17.67 4.03 8.76
C LEU A 149 18.13 4.86 7.56
N PHE A 150 17.73 6.14 7.50
CA PHE A 150 18.11 7.03 6.40
C PHE A 150 19.57 7.49 6.45
N ALA A 151 20.23 7.39 7.61
CA ALA A 151 21.68 7.56 7.72
C ALA A 151 22.50 6.54 6.90
N SER A 152 21.88 5.43 6.47
CA SER A 152 22.54 4.40 5.66
C SER A 152 22.75 4.82 4.20
N LEU A 153 21.91 5.69 3.66
CA LEU A 153 21.93 6.11 2.25
C LEU A 153 23.21 6.87 1.90
N GLN A 154 23.78 6.69 0.71
CA GLN A 154 25.07 7.27 0.32
C GLN A 154 24.91 8.25 -0.86
N GLY A 155 25.11 9.55 -0.58
CA GLY A 155 24.96 10.64 -1.54
C GLY A 155 23.50 11.03 -1.84
N GLU A 156 23.31 12.21 -2.43
CA GLU A 156 21.97 12.75 -2.74
C GLU A 156 21.18 11.80 -3.66
N ARG A 157 21.89 11.17 -4.61
CA ARG A 157 21.32 10.24 -5.59
C ARG A 157 20.56 9.07 -4.95
N ALA A 158 21.04 8.57 -3.81
CA ALA A 158 20.40 7.46 -3.11
C ALA A 158 19.00 7.83 -2.57
N PHE A 159 18.78 9.11 -2.25
CA PHE A 159 17.48 9.63 -1.83
C PHE A 159 16.55 9.92 -3.01
N MET A 160 17.10 10.38 -4.14
CA MET A 160 16.33 10.89 -5.28
C MET A 160 15.98 9.83 -6.34
N THR A 161 16.59 8.65 -6.28
CA THR A 161 16.30 7.56 -7.20
C THR A 161 14.99 6.87 -6.79
N ALA A 162 14.08 6.68 -7.74
CA ALA A 162 12.88 5.87 -7.52
C ALA A 162 13.21 4.38 -7.63
N PRO A 163 12.44 3.50 -6.95
CA PRO A 163 12.59 2.05 -7.11
C PRO A 163 12.51 1.62 -8.59
N PRO A 164 13.20 0.54 -9.00
CA PRO A 164 13.27 0.11 -10.40
C PRO A 164 11.91 -0.15 -11.06
N HIS A 165 10.90 -0.47 -10.26
CA HIS A 165 9.55 -0.75 -10.72
C HIS A 165 8.70 0.50 -11.00
N GLN A 166 9.14 1.67 -10.53
CA GLN A 166 8.49 2.98 -10.75
C GLN A 166 7.04 3.07 -10.26
N LEU A 167 6.62 2.21 -9.32
CA LEU A 167 5.31 2.25 -8.66
C LEU A 167 5.39 2.87 -7.26
N ARG A 168 6.44 3.66 -7.00
CA ARG A 168 6.64 4.36 -5.72
C ARG A 168 7.52 5.58 -5.96
N HIS A 169 7.38 6.56 -5.09
CA HIS A 169 8.27 7.73 -5.06
C HIS A 169 9.70 7.35 -4.62
N PRO A 170 10.68 8.25 -4.85
CA PRO A 170 12.03 8.10 -4.29
C PRO A 170 12.06 8.15 -2.76
N LEU A 171 13.15 7.67 -2.16
CA LEU A 171 13.31 7.61 -0.70
C LEU A 171 13.22 8.98 0.00
N ILE A 172 13.54 10.09 -0.67
CA ILE A 172 13.33 11.44 -0.12
C ILE A 172 11.88 11.71 0.27
N PHE A 173 10.91 11.15 -0.48
CA PHE A 173 9.49 11.22 -0.14
C PHE A 173 9.25 10.55 1.20
N TYR A 174 9.78 9.36 1.42
CA TYR A 174 9.57 8.60 2.66
C TYR A 174 10.30 9.22 3.86
N TYR A 175 11.31 10.07 3.64
CA TYR A 175 11.95 10.86 4.69
C TYR A 175 11.14 12.10 5.09
N GLY A 176 10.51 12.75 4.11
CA GLY A 176 9.69 13.95 4.30
C GLY A 176 8.21 13.68 4.66
N HIS A 177 7.63 12.61 4.13
CA HIS A 177 6.18 12.32 4.22
C HIS A 177 5.69 12.08 5.64
N PRO A 178 6.30 11.22 6.48
CA PRO A 178 5.87 11.07 7.87
C PRO A 178 5.92 12.39 8.65
N THR A 179 6.94 13.21 8.37
CA THR A 179 7.10 14.55 8.95
C THR A 179 5.93 15.48 8.56
N CYS A 180 5.60 15.53 7.27
CA CYS A 180 4.42 16.25 6.76
C CYS A 180 3.11 15.72 7.37
N PHE A 181 2.99 14.41 7.50
CA PHE A 181 1.80 13.76 8.04
C PHE A 181 1.47 14.25 9.45
N PHE A 182 2.47 14.38 10.34
CA PHE A 182 2.27 14.98 11.68
C PHE A 182 1.65 16.38 11.59
N VAL A 183 2.21 17.26 10.76
CA VAL A 183 1.71 18.64 10.61
C VAL A 183 0.26 18.63 10.13
N ASN A 184 -0.04 17.85 9.09
CA ASN A 184 -1.38 17.74 8.52
C ASN A 184 -2.40 17.24 9.55
N LYS A 185 -2.09 16.16 10.28
CA LYS A 185 -3.01 15.61 11.30
C LYS A 185 -3.11 16.50 12.54
N PHE A 186 -2.08 17.28 12.86
CA PHE A 186 -2.14 18.25 13.96
C PHE A 186 -3.01 19.45 13.61
N LEU A 187 -3.00 19.89 12.35
CA LEU A 187 -3.93 20.92 11.85
C LEU A 187 -5.38 20.42 11.93
N VAL A 188 -5.65 19.20 11.44
CA VAL A 188 -7.01 18.62 11.44
C VAL A 188 -7.54 18.37 12.86
N SER A 189 -6.68 17.92 13.78
CA SER A 189 -7.06 17.71 15.18
C SER A 189 -7.13 19.00 16.02
N GLY A 190 -6.57 20.10 15.52
CA GLY A 190 -6.48 21.37 16.23
C GLY A 190 -5.36 21.42 17.28
N LEU A 191 -4.41 20.49 17.26
CA LEU A 191 -3.19 20.53 18.09
C LEU A 191 -2.27 21.70 17.69
N ILE A 192 -2.32 22.12 16.43
CA ILE A 192 -1.68 23.33 15.91
C ILE A 192 -2.67 24.09 15.01
N HIS A 193 -2.34 25.32 14.65
CA HIS A 193 -3.24 26.20 13.89
C HIS A 193 -2.66 26.76 12.60
N GLU A 194 -1.35 26.61 12.38
CA GLU A 194 -0.66 27.12 11.21
C GLU A 194 0.29 26.04 10.66
N PRO A 195 0.50 26.00 9.34
CA PRO A 195 1.48 25.13 8.71
C PRO A 195 2.91 25.52 9.09
N VAL A 196 3.86 24.59 8.94
CA VAL A 196 5.29 24.82 9.15
C VAL A 196 5.97 25.21 7.83
N ASN A 197 5.76 24.40 6.79
CA ASN A 197 6.26 24.65 5.44
C ASN A 197 5.20 24.22 4.42
N PRO A 198 4.33 25.15 3.95
CA PRO A 198 3.24 24.83 3.03
C PRO A 198 3.67 24.17 1.72
N TYR A 199 4.89 24.44 1.25
CA TYR A 199 5.40 23.80 0.03
C TYR A 199 5.73 22.32 0.29
N PHE A 200 6.46 22.03 1.37
CA PHE A 200 6.80 20.65 1.74
C PHE A 200 5.57 19.85 2.10
N GLU A 201 4.65 20.48 2.83
CA GLU A 201 3.37 19.86 3.17
C GLU A 201 2.61 19.47 1.90
N HIS A 202 2.59 20.31 0.87
CA HIS A 202 1.95 19.97 -0.39
C HIS A 202 2.64 18.81 -1.15
N ILE A 203 3.96 18.86 -1.33
CA ILE A 203 4.67 17.86 -2.16
C ILE A 203 4.85 16.50 -1.48
N PHE A 204 4.76 16.48 -0.14
CA PHE A 204 4.84 15.26 0.64
C PHE A 204 3.47 14.78 1.13
N GLU A 205 2.35 15.45 0.87
CA GLU A 205 1.04 15.03 1.41
C GLU A 205 0.52 13.72 0.80
N VAL A 206 0.69 13.54 -0.51
CA VAL A 206 0.03 12.45 -1.26
C VAL A 206 1.04 11.37 -1.63
N GLY A 207 0.84 10.17 -1.09
CA GLY A 207 1.54 8.97 -1.53
C GLY A 207 1.01 8.45 -2.87
N VAL A 208 1.61 7.37 -3.39
CA VAL A 208 1.08 6.68 -4.57
C VAL A 208 0.50 5.33 -4.17
N ASP A 209 -0.76 5.13 -4.50
CA ASP A 209 -1.43 3.83 -4.50
C ASP A 209 -1.82 3.48 -5.94
N GLU A 210 -0.87 2.86 -6.66
CA GLU A 210 -1.05 2.41 -8.03
C GLU A 210 -2.06 1.26 -8.12
N MET A 211 -3.07 1.42 -8.98
CA MET A 211 -4.12 0.41 -9.16
C MET A 211 -3.60 -0.84 -9.89
N ARG A 212 -2.50 -0.72 -10.65
CA ARG A 212 -1.91 -1.80 -11.45
C ARG A 212 -0.38 -1.71 -11.48
N TRP A 213 0.26 -2.85 -11.73
CA TRP A 213 1.71 -2.97 -11.82
C TRP A 213 2.35 -2.21 -13.00
N ASP A 214 1.53 -1.69 -13.94
CA ASP A 214 1.92 -0.85 -15.07
C ASP A 214 1.54 0.63 -14.91
N ASP A 215 0.93 1.04 -13.80
CA ASP A 215 0.52 2.41 -13.52
C ASP A 215 1.67 3.25 -12.94
N MET A 216 2.77 3.37 -13.69
CA MET A 216 4.02 3.97 -13.20
C MET A 216 3.83 5.42 -12.71
N SER A 217 4.37 5.71 -11.53
CA SER A 217 4.47 7.05 -10.98
C SER A 217 5.29 7.96 -11.91
N LYS A 218 4.69 9.09 -12.25
CA LYS A 218 5.27 10.03 -13.23
C LYS A 218 6.37 10.92 -12.65
N ASN A 219 6.50 10.99 -11.32
CA ASN A 219 7.51 11.80 -10.59
C ASN A 219 7.73 13.20 -11.20
N GLU A 220 6.65 13.91 -11.54
CA GLU A 220 6.69 15.21 -12.23
C GLU A 220 7.12 16.38 -11.31
N MET A 221 7.39 16.12 -10.03
CA MET A 221 7.73 17.12 -9.00
C MET A 221 9.23 17.20 -8.75
N HIS A 222 9.73 18.40 -8.45
CA HIS A 222 11.10 18.60 -8.01
C HIS A 222 11.23 18.34 -6.51
N TRP A 223 11.88 17.25 -6.15
CA TRP A 223 12.15 16.91 -4.76
C TRP A 223 13.17 17.88 -4.14
N PRO A 224 12.97 18.33 -2.88
CA PRO A 224 13.90 19.21 -2.18
C PRO A 224 15.18 18.47 -1.81
N HIS A 225 16.26 19.23 -1.57
CA HIS A 225 17.53 18.65 -1.17
C HIS A 225 17.45 17.97 0.22
N VAL A 226 18.28 16.96 0.46
CA VAL A 226 18.32 16.24 1.74
C VAL A 226 18.56 17.18 2.91
N ALA A 227 19.42 18.20 2.74
CA ALA A 227 19.69 19.22 3.76
C ALA A 227 18.43 20.02 4.16
N ASP A 228 17.58 20.35 3.19
CA ASP A 228 16.34 21.09 3.44
C ASP A 228 15.31 20.20 4.16
N VAL A 229 15.20 18.92 3.76
CA VAL A 229 14.32 17.96 4.44
C VAL A 229 14.80 17.69 5.86
N LEU A 230 16.10 17.61 6.11
CA LEU A 230 16.67 17.52 7.46
C LEU A 230 16.31 18.73 8.33
N ALA A 231 16.40 19.94 7.77
CA ALA A 231 16.02 21.16 8.47
C ALA A 231 14.53 21.15 8.84
N TYR A 232 13.67 20.77 7.88
CA TYR A 232 12.24 20.63 8.09
C TYR A 232 11.90 19.58 9.16
N ARG A 233 12.52 18.40 9.09
CA ARG A 233 12.39 17.35 10.11
C ARG A 233 12.72 17.88 11.51
N ARG A 234 13.83 18.60 11.65
CA ARG A 234 14.23 19.19 12.93
C ARG A 234 13.20 20.19 13.46
N GLU A 235 12.66 21.06 12.60
CA GLU A 235 11.64 22.04 12.99
C GLU A 235 10.34 21.36 13.44
N VAL A 236 9.84 20.39 12.67
CA VAL A 236 8.62 19.66 12.99
C VAL A 236 8.78 18.79 14.24
N TYR A 237 9.94 18.15 14.43
CA TYR A 237 10.21 17.41 15.67
C TYR A 237 10.10 18.32 16.91
N GLN A 238 10.64 19.54 16.86
CA GLN A 238 10.54 20.50 17.97
C GLN A 238 9.08 20.95 18.21
N LEU A 239 8.30 21.12 17.14
CA LEU A 239 6.86 21.39 17.24
C LEU A 239 6.12 20.26 17.94
N ILE A 240 6.32 19.01 17.50
CA ILE A 240 5.68 17.83 18.10
C ILE A 240 6.09 17.71 19.56
N ARG A 241 7.38 17.85 19.85
CA ARG A 241 7.91 17.83 21.22
C ARG A 241 7.26 18.89 22.11
N SER A 242 7.10 20.12 21.62
CA SER A 242 6.41 21.20 22.35
C SER A 242 4.95 20.84 22.68
N VAL A 243 4.23 20.22 21.74
CA VAL A 243 2.87 19.69 21.98
C VAL A 243 2.93 18.62 23.09
N VAL A 244 3.85 17.66 22.99
CA VAL A 244 4.02 16.61 24.02
C VAL A 244 4.45 17.19 25.36
N GLU A 245 5.17 18.31 25.42
CA GLU A 245 5.62 18.93 26.67
C GLU A 245 4.53 19.75 27.37
N THR A 246 3.58 20.31 26.61
CA THR A 246 2.64 21.32 27.12
C THR A 246 1.18 20.87 27.14
N HIS A 247 0.80 19.84 26.38
CA HIS A 247 -0.62 19.46 26.26
C HIS A 247 -1.18 18.92 27.59
N PRO A 248 -2.34 19.39 28.07
CA PRO A 248 -2.89 19.01 29.38
C PRO A 248 -3.33 17.54 29.45
N GLY A 249 -3.66 16.93 28.32
CA GLY A 249 -4.00 15.50 28.22
C GLY A 249 -2.84 14.52 28.48
N LEU A 250 -1.68 15.00 28.93
CA LEU A 250 -0.53 14.20 29.37
C LEU A 250 -0.08 14.58 30.80
N GLU A 251 -0.87 15.37 31.52
CA GLU A 251 -0.63 15.62 32.95
C GLU A 251 -0.85 14.35 33.78
N PRO A 252 -0.20 14.20 34.95
CA PRO A 252 -0.40 13.05 35.83
C PRO A 252 -1.89 12.85 36.16
N GLY A 253 -2.41 11.65 35.86
CA GLY A 253 -3.82 11.31 36.07
C GLY A 253 -4.77 11.76 34.97
N HIS A 254 -4.26 12.03 33.75
CA HIS A 254 -5.09 12.29 32.58
C HIS A 254 -6.09 11.15 32.30
N GLU A 255 -7.19 11.49 31.62
CA GLU A 255 -8.14 10.48 31.10
C GLU A 255 -7.50 9.70 29.94
N GLN A 256 -8.00 8.49 29.66
CA GLN A 256 -7.51 7.67 28.55
C GLN A 256 -7.54 8.45 27.22
N ILE A 257 -6.45 8.40 26.48
CA ILE A 257 -6.38 8.94 25.12
C ILE A 257 -7.15 7.98 24.20
N THR A 258 -8.28 8.42 23.68
CA THR A 258 -9.16 7.64 22.77
C THR A 258 -9.21 8.28 21.38
N GLU A 259 -9.85 7.63 20.40
CA GLU A 259 -10.13 8.16 19.04
C GLU A 259 -10.79 9.56 19.06
N ASP A 260 -11.44 9.92 20.19
CA ASP A 260 -12.07 11.22 20.35
C ASP A 260 -11.13 12.33 20.85
N SER A 261 -9.94 12.00 21.33
CA SER A 261 -8.94 12.95 21.81
C SER A 261 -8.13 13.57 20.67
N PRO A 262 -7.80 14.88 20.71
CA PRO A 262 -6.84 15.47 19.78
C PRO A 262 -5.47 14.76 19.79
N LEU A 263 -5.03 14.24 20.95
CA LEU A 263 -3.79 13.48 21.08
C LEU A 263 -3.81 12.13 20.33
N TRP A 264 -4.95 11.68 19.83
CA TRP A 264 -5.00 10.56 18.90
C TRP A 264 -4.23 10.86 17.60
N ALA A 265 -4.19 12.12 17.16
CA ALA A 265 -3.39 12.53 16.00
C ALA A 265 -1.87 12.40 16.25
N LEU A 266 -1.42 12.59 17.50
CA LEU A 266 -0.04 12.32 17.89
C LEU A 266 0.29 10.83 17.77
N GLN A 267 -0.58 9.96 18.31
CA GLN A 267 -0.40 8.51 18.19
C GLN A 267 -0.43 8.07 16.72
N MET A 268 -1.38 8.60 15.94
CA MET A 268 -1.49 8.32 14.52
C MET A 268 -0.21 8.69 13.77
N GLY A 269 0.38 9.86 14.05
CA GLY A 269 1.66 10.24 13.43
C GLY A 269 2.82 9.32 13.83
N LEU A 270 2.89 8.93 15.10
CA LEU A 270 3.94 8.03 15.61
C LEU A 270 3.85 6.64 14.97
N GLU A 271 2.65 6.06 14.87
CA GLU A 271 2.46 4.75 14.25
C GLU A 271 2.57 4.82 12.72
N HIS A 272 2.17 5.93 12.11
CA HIS A 272 2.39 6.17 10.68
C HIS A 272 3.88 6.26 10.33
N GLU A 273 4.69 6.90 11.19
CA GLU A 273 6.15 6.89 11.02
C GLU A 273 6.72 5.47 11.07
N ARG A 274 6.17 4.58 11.92
CA ARG A 274 6.57 3.16 11.98
C ARG A 274 6.17 2.36 10.74
N ILE A 275 5.03 2.67 10.10
CA ILE A 275 4.66 2.11 8.78
C ILE A 275 5.70 2.51 7.74
N HIS A 276 6.04 3.80 7.67
CA HIS A 276 6.97 4.32 6.69
C HIS A 276 8.41 3.89 6.97
N HIS A 277 8.76 3.59 8.22
CA HIS A 277 10.03 3.00 8.58
C HIS A 277 10.18 1.60 7.97
N GLU A 278 9.18 0.72 8.13
CA GLU A 278 9.17 -0.60 7.50
C GLU A 278 9.12 -0.49 5.97
N THR A 279 8.25 0.35 5.43
CA THR A 279 8.12 0.58 3.98
C THR A 279 9.46 1.04 3.39
N SER A 280 10.14 1.99 4.04
CA SER A 280 11.46 2.46 3.58
C SER A 280 12.46 1.32 3.56
N SER A 281 12.49 0.46 4.58
CA SER A 281 13.40 -0.69 4.61
C SER A 281 13.16 -1.67 3.46
N MET A 282 11.90 -1.86 3.06
CA MET A 282 11.53 -2.65 1.88
C MET A 282 12.01 -2.01 0.57
N LEU A 283 11.77 -0.71 0.40
CA LEU A 283 12.20 -0.01 -0.79
C LEU A 283 13.72 0.02 -0.90
N MET A 284 14.44 0.16 0.22
CA MET A 284 15.91 0.07 0.24
C MET A 284 16.42 -1.28 -0.28
N LEU A 285 15.70 -2.37 -0.01
CA LEU A 285 16.02 -3.71 -0.51
C LEU A 285 16.00 -3.79 -2.05
N GLU A 286 15.09 -3.03 -2.68
CA GLU A 286 14.90 -2.98 -4.13
C GLU A 286 15.88 -2.04 -4.86
N HIS A 287 16.61 -1.19 -4.12
CA HIS A 287 17.59 -0.28 -4.68
C HIS A 287 18.97 -0.95 -4.84
N PRO A 288 19.82 -0.40 -5.72
CA PRO A 288 21.20 -0.86 -5.87
C PRO A 288 21.94 -0.86 -4.53
N VAL A 289 22.66 -1.95 -4.23
CA VAL A 289 23.35 -2.14 -2.94
C VAL A 289 24.37 -1.03 -2.66
N GLU A 290 24.98 -0.46 -3.69
CA GLU A 290 25.96 0.62 -3.58
C GLU A 290 25.38 1.95 -3.06
N PHE A 291 24.06 2.07 -2.95
CA PHE A 291 23.41 3.23 -2.34
C PHE A 291 23.46 3.20 -0.82
N PHE A 292 23.95 2.12 -0.22
CA PHE A 292 23.86 1.89 1.22
C PHE A 292 25.21 1.64 1.87
N GLN A 293 25.32 2.10 3.11
CA GLN A 293 26.37 1.72 4.04
C GLN A 293 25.71 1.42 5.39
N GLY A 294 26.03 0.28 6.00
CA GLY A 294 25.55 -0.04 7.34
C GLY A 294 25.92 1.03 8.37
N THR A 295 25.04 1.26 9.34
CA THR A 295 25.27 2.22 10.44
C THR A 295 25.47 1.46 11.75
N SER A 296 26.30 1.99 12.65
CA SER A 296 26.55 1.34 13.94
C SER A 296 25.38 1.43 14.93
N LEU A 297 24.42 2.33 14.68
CA LEU A 297 23.28 2.57 15.56
C LEU A 297 22.14 1.56 15.34
N LEU A 298 21.99 0.97 14.15
CA LEU A 298 20.92 0.02 13.89
C LEU A 298 21.22 -1.37 14.49
N PRO A 299 20.19 -2.20 14.75
CA PRO A 299 20.36 -3.60 15.15
C PRO A 299 21.26 -4.38 14.18
N ALA A 300 21.89 -5.47 14.65
CA ALA A 300 22.57 -6.38 13.71
C ALA A 300 21.57 -7.23 12.94
N TYR A 301 22.06 -7.82 11.86
CA TYR A 301 21.47 -9.05 11.34
C TYR A 301 21.50 -10.17 12.39
N HIS A 302 20.61 -11.14 12.23
CA HIS A 302 20.55 -12.30 13.11
C HIS A 302 21.87 -13.09 13.09
N ASP A 303 22.29 -13.61 14.25
CA ASP A 303 23.59 -14.28 14.44
C ASP A 303 23.80 -15.53 13.57
N SER A 304 22.73 -16.06 12.98
CA SER A 304 22.78 -17.20 12.05
C SER A 304 23.29 -16.85 10.65
N LEU A 305 23.51 -15.57 10.33
CA LEU A 305 23.87 -15.14 9.00
C LEU A 305 25.15 -15.86 8.53
N ALA A 306 25.06 -16.59 7.42
CA ALA A 306 26.25 -17.16 6.81
C ALA A 306 27.14 -16.07 6.19
N HIS A 307 28.45 -16.14 6.46
CA HIS A 307 29.42 -15.13 6.02
C HIS A 307 30.34 -15.59 4.87
N ASP A 308 30.57 -16.90 4.69
CA ASP A 308 31.37 -17.46 3.59
C ASP A 308 30.47 -18.29 2.65
N GLU A 309 30.63 -18.09 1.34
CA GLU A 309 29.92 -18.86 0.31
C GLU A 309 30.18 -20.36 0.39
N LYS A 310 31.33 -20.78 0.95
CA LYS A 310 31.68 -22.19 1.14
C LYS A 310 30.79 -22.91 2.14
N ASP A 311 30.15 -22.16 3.04
CA ASP A 311 29.28 -22.70 4.08
C ASP A 311 27.84 -22.88 3.59
N VAL A 312 27.55 -22.51 2.33
CA VAL A 312 26.22 -22.54 1.74
C VAL A 312 26.13 -23.60 0.65
N ALA A 313 25.19 -24.54 0.79
CA ALA A 313 24.96 -25.57 -0.20
C ALA A 313 24.46 -25.00 -1.53
N LEU A 314 25.06 -25.42 -2.65
CA LEU A 314 24.58 -25.07 -3.99
C LEU A 314 23.26 -25.77 -4.36
N ARG A 315 22.95 -26.87 -3.68
CA ARG A 315 21.73 -27.66 -3.85
C ARG A 315 21.22 -28.00 -2.46
N PRO A 316 20.42 -27.10 -1.86
CA PRO A 316 19.99 -27.28 -0.48
C PRO A 316 19.09 -28.51 -0.35
N ALA A 317 19.22 -29.21 0.78
CA ALA A 317 18.43 -30.38 1.11
C ALA A 317 17.66 -30.18 2.41
N ALA A 318 16.37 -30.54 2.40
CA ALA A 318 15.53 -30.53 3.60
C ALA A 318 16.10 -31.45 4.70
N GLY A 319 16.08 -30.96 5.94
CA GLY A 319 16.68 -31.63 7.10
C GLY A 319 18.19 -31.48 7.23
N VAL A 320 18.85 -30.80 6.28
CA VAL A 320 20.28 -30.49 6.34
C VAL A 320 20.50 -28.98 6.29
N ASP A 321 20.05 -28.32 5.23
CA ASP A 321 20.29 -26.89 4.99
C ASP A 321 19.11 -26.00 5.42
N TYR A 322 17.92 -26.61 5.56
CA TYR A 322 16.70 -25.98 6.03
C TYR A 322 15.78 -27.04 6.68
N PRO A 323 14.88 -26.67 7.60
CA PRO A 323 14.06 -27.66 8.31
C PRO A 323 13.03 -28.32 7.40
N VAL A 324 12.67 -29.57 7.73
CA VAL A 324 11.53 -30.24 7.10
C VAL A 324 10.24 -29.58 7.61
N ASN A 325 9.42 -29.06 6.71
CA ASN A 325 8.21 -28.33 7.05
C ASN A 325 6.99 -29.26 7.15
N GLU A 326 6.78 -29.81 8.35
CA GLU A 326 5.68 -30.72 8.66
C GLU A 326 4.36 -29.97 8.87
N PHE A 327 3.23 -30.64 8.61
CA PHE A 327 1.90 -30.10 8.88
C PHE A 327 1.46 -30.38 10.33
N VAL A 328 1.10 -29.33 11.06
CA VAL A 328 0.56 -29.34 12.43
C VAL A 328 -0.95 -29.16 12.38
N GLU A 329 -1.68 -29.84 13.25
CA GLU A 329 -3.14 -29.75 13.35
C GLU A 329 -3.59 -28.36 13.86
N VAL A 330 -4.61 -27.80 13.20
CA VAL A 330 -5.36 -26.63 13.67
C VAL A 330 -6.79 -27.12 13.98
N PRO A 331 -7.13 -27.34 15.26
CA PRO A 331 -8.44 -27.85 15.64
C PRO A 331 -9.58 -26.91 15.23
N ALA A 332 -10.72 -27.48 14.86
CA ALA A 332 -11.92 -26.70 14.57
C ALA A 332 -12.29 -25.83 15.78
N ALA A 333 -12.44 -24.53 15.56
CA ALA A 333 -12.74 -23.58 16.62
C ALA A 333 -13.37 -22.31 16.07
N LYS A 334 -14.06 -21.60 16.96
CA LYS A 334 -14.59 -20.27 16.69
C LYS A 334 -13.53 -19.23 17.07
N VAL A 335 -13.31 -18.26 16.20
CA VAL A 335 -12.45 -17.11 16.46
C VAL A 335 -13.24 -15.82 16.54
N GLN A 336 -12.72 -14.86 17.30
CA GLN A 336 -13.22 -13.49 17.35
C GLN A 336 -12.12 -12.56 16.82
N ILE A 337 -12.51 -11.67 15.92
CA ILE A 337 -11.61 -10.71 15.27
C ILE A 337 -12.17 -9.31 15.51
N GLY A 338 -11.27 -8.39 15.84
CA GLY A 338 -11.58 -7.00 16.15
C GLY A 338 -10.93 -6.55 17.45
N LYS A 339 -10.33 -5.36 17.40
CA LYS A 339 -9.74 -4.67 18.55
C LYS A 339 -10.84 -4.07 19.42
N PRO A 340 -10.85 -4.31 20.75
CA PRO A 340 -11.72 -3.58 21.66
C PRO A 340 -11.42 -2.07 21.61
N ARG A 341 -12.45 -1.23 21.51
CA ARG A 341 -12.27 0.24 21.42
C ARG A 341 -11.70 0.88 22.69
N ASP A 342 -11.84 0.21 23.82
CA ASP A 342 -11.26 0.61 25.10
C ASP A 342 -9.87 -0.01 25.36
N PHE A 343 -9.35 -0.82 24.43
CA PHE A 343 -8.00 -1.35 24.52
C PHE A 343 -6.99 -0.20 24.52
N PRO A 344 -6.00 -0.19 25.42
CA PRO A 344 -5.27 1.03 25.77
C PRO A 344 -4.05 1.27 24.89
N SER A 345 -4.16 0.96 23.61
CA SER A 345 -3.15 1.25 22.61
C SER A 345 -3.78 1.89 21.38
N PHE A 346 -2.97 2.61 20.61
CA PHE A 346 -3.39 3.04 19.29
C PHE A 346 -3.74 1.83 18.43
N GLY A 347 -4.70 1.99 17.52
CA GLY A 347 -5.02 1.02 16.48
C GLY A 347 -5.66 1.72 15.28
N TRP A 348 -5.40 1.22 14.09
CA TRP A 348 -6.00 1.73 12.86
C TRP A 348 -7.50 1.43 12.79
N ASP A 349 -8.23 2.24 12.01
CA ASP A 349 -9.68 2.16 11.91
C ASP A 349 -10.19 0.77 11.46
N ASN A 350 -9.45 0.10 10.59
CA ASN A 350 -9.75 -1.26 10.11
C ASN A 350 -9.63 -2.36 11.17
N GLU A 351 -8.96 -2.10 12.30
CA GLU A 351 -8.80 -3.07 13.38
C GLU A 351 -10.06 -3.14 14.24
N TYR A 352 -10.86 -2.08 14.26
CA TYR A 352 -12.09 -2.01 15.04
C TYR A 352 -13.29 -2.62 14.31
N GLY A 353 -14.24 -3.05 15.12
CA GLY A 353 -15.39 -3.81 14.68
C GLY A 353 -15.38 -5.18 15.34
N HIS A 354 -16.27 -6.05 14.92
CA HIS A 354 -16.38 -7.38 15.48
C HIS A 354 -16.83 -8.38 14.44
N ARG A 355 -16.06 -9.44 14.26
CA ARG A 355 -16.43 -10.60 13.44
C ARG A 355 -16.18 -11.89 14.19
N GLU A 356 -17.11 -12.82 14.06
CA GLU A 356 -16.95 -14.19 14.53
C GLU A 356 -16.93 -15.14 13.33
N VAL A 357 -15.95 -16.02 13.29
CA VAL A 357 -15.79 -17.00 12.20
C VAL A 357 -15.63 -18.40 12.80
N ASN A 358 -16.34 -19.37 12.24
CA ASN A 358 -16.13 -20.79 12.58
C ASN A 358 -15.10 -21.36 11.62
N VAL A 359 -13.94 -21.75 12.14
CA VAL A 359 -12.87 -22.35 11.36
C VAL A 359 -13.01 -23.87 11.45
N PRO A 360 -13.18 -24.59 10.33
CA PRO A 360 -13.16 -26.05 10.33
C PRO A 360 -11.74 -26.55 10.66
N ALA A 361 -11.63 -27.81 11.08
CA ALA A 361 -10.32 -28.40 11.33
C ALA A 361 -9.52 -28.46 10.03
N CYS A 362 -8.26 -28.01 10.09
CA CYS A 362 -7.30 -28.09 9.00
C CYS A 362 -5.92 -28.39 9.58
N ARG A 363 -4.91 -28.44 8.71
CA ARG A 363 -3.52 -28.51 9.14
C ARG A 363 -2.76 -27.38 8.48
N ALA A 364 -1.76 -26.83 9.15
CA ALA A 364 -0.91 -25.80 8.57
C ALA A 364 0.56 -26.20 8.73
N ASN A 365 1.40 -25.78 7.79
CA ASN A 365 2.84 -25.98 7.87
C ASN A 365 3.37 -25.41 9.21
N LYS A 366 4.27 -26.13 9.86
CA LYS A 366 4.89 -25.75 11.14
C LYS A 366 5.66 -24.43 11.05
N PHE A 367 6.34 -24.24 9.94
CA PHE A 367 7.18 -23.08 9.63
C PHE A 367 6.60 -22.29 8.47
N LEU A 368 6.95 -21.00 8.37
CA LEU A 368 6.85 -20.28 7.10
C LEU A 368 7.66 -21.05 6.03
N VAL A 369 7.25 -20.95 4.76
CA VAL A 369 8.00 -21.58 3.67
C VAL A 369 9.38 -20.94 3.58
N SER A 370 10.43 -21.75 3.72
CA SER A 370 11.82 -21.28 3.67
C SER A 370 12.30 -21.06 2.23
N ASN A 371 13.40 -20.30 2.07
CA ASN A 371 14.08 -20.18 0.78
C ASN A 371 14.47 -21.55 0.20
N GLY A 372 14.88 -22.49 1.04
CA GLY A 372 15.24 -23.85 0.63
C GLY A 372 14.03 -24.68 0.18
N GLU A 373 12.88 -24.54 0.84
CA GLU A 373 11.63 -25.18 0.38
C GLU A 373 11.14 -24.53 -0.93
N PHE A 374 11.24 -23.20 -1.05
CA PHE A 374 10.87 -22.47 -2.27
C PHE A 374 11.82 -22.75 -3.45
N PHE A 375 13.08 -23.09 -3.18
CA PHE A 375 14.05 -23.50 -4.20
C PHE A 375 13.57 -24.69 -5.02
N ASP A 376 12.88 -25.65 -4.41
CA ASP A 376 12.33 -26.79 -5.13
C ASP A 376 11.27 -26.35 -6.17
N PHE A 377 10.46 -25.34 -5.86
CA PHE A 377 9.51 -24.75 -6.80
C PHE A 377 10.22 -24.08 -7.97
N VAL A 378 11.26 -23.28 -7.70
CA VAL A 378 12.08 -22.62 -8.74
C VAL A 378 12.77 -23.65 -9.64
N ARG A 379 13.45 -24.64 -9.03
CA ARG A 379 14.19 -25.69 -9.73
C ARG A 379 13.30 -26.53 -10.64
N ASP A 380 12.08 -26.82 -10.19
CA ASP A 380 11.13 -27.64 -10.94
C ASP A 380 10.37 -26.84 -12.02
N GLY A 381 10.80 -25.61 -12.32
CA GLY A 381 10.21 -24.79 -13.36
C GLY A 381 8.91 -24.11 -12.95
N GLY A 382 8.69 -23.85 -11.66
CA GLY A 382 7.49 -23.19 -11.14
C GLY A 382 7.22 -21.81 -11.77
N TYR A 383 8.29 -21.06 -12.04
CA TYR A 383 8.23 -19.81 -12.80
C TYR A 383 8.14 -20.00 -14.31
N LEU A 384 8.00 -21.21 -14.85
CA LEU A 384 7.89 -21.48 -16.29
C LEU A 384 6.52 -22.05 -16.68
N GLU A 385 5.75 -22.55 -15.70
CA GLU A 385 4.52 -23.28 -15.92
C GLU A 385 3.29 -22.40 -15.61
N PRO A 386 2.54 -21.93 -16.62
CA PRO A 386 1.39 -21.05 -16.41
C PRO A 386 0.28 -21.64 -15.55
N SER A 387 0.11 -22.97 -15.56
CA SER A 387 -0.97 -23.62 -14.80
C SER A 387 -0.86 -23.48 -13.29
N TYR A 388 0.32 -23.11 -12.76
CA TYR A 388 0.48 -22.79 -11.35
C TYR A 388 0.03 -21.39 -10.98
N TRP A 389 -0.17 -20.47 -11.92
CA TRP A 389 -0.43 -19.08 -11.59
C TRP A 389 -1.93 -18.76 -11.66
N SER A 390 -2.37 -17.68 -11.02
CA SER A 390 -3.61 -17.02 -11.44
C SER A 390 -3.37 -16.30 -12.76
N GLU A 391 -4.44 -15.88 -13.45
CA GLU A 391 -4.31 -15.11 -14.68
C GLU A 391 -3.51 -13.82 -14.46
N GLN A 392 -3.92 -12.99 -13.50
CA GLN A 392 -3.20 -11.78 -13.10
C GLN A 392 -1.76 -12.08 -12.65
N GLY A 393 -1.55 -13.16 -11.88
CA GLY A 393 -0.21 -13.54 -11.44
C GLY A 393 0.71 -13.93 -12.60
N TRP A 394 0.18 -14.61 -13.61
CA TRP A 394 0.92 -14.95 -14.81
C TRP A 394 1.23 -13.72 -15.67
N GLU A 395 0.29 -12.79 -15.79
CA GLU A 395 0.49 -11.50 -16.46
C GLU A 395 1.61 -10.70 -15.79
N TRP A 396 1.53 -10.54 -14.45
CA TRP A 396 2.57 -9.89 -13.66
C TRP A 396 3.93 -10.56 -13.87
N ARG A 397 4.01 -11.88 -13.66
CA ARG A 397 5.25 -12.65 -13.80
C ARG A 397 5.84 -12.44 -15.21
N SER A 398 4.98 -12.48 -16.24
CA SER A 398 5.39 -12.37 -17.64
C SER A 398 5.86 -10.98 -18.00
N PHE A 399 5.17 -9.92 -17.54
CA PHE A 399 5.59 -8.54 -17.74
C PHE A 399 6.93 -8.25 -17.06
N ARG A 400 7.07 -8.68 -15.80
CA ARG A 400 8.31 -8.49 -15.02
C ARG A 400 9.44 -9.39 -15.52
N ASN A 401 9.13 -10.40 -16.35
CA ASN A 401 10.07 -11.40 -16.85
C ASN A 401 10.87 -12.07 -15.72
N THR A 402 10.21 -12.29 -14.58
CA THR A 402 10.84 -12.87 -13.40
C THR A 402 10.92 -14.39 -13.49
N LYS A 403 12.00 -14.97 -12.95
CA LYS A 403 12.35 -16.40 -13.06
C LYS A 403 12.63 -17.07 -11.71
N TRP A 404 12.65 -16.27 -10.65
CA TRP A 404 12.92 -16.64 -9.26
C TRP A 404 12.52 -15.44 -8.37
N PRO A 405 12.46 -15.58 -7.03
CA PRO A 405 12.10 -14.49 -6.13
C PRO A 405 12.96 -13.23 -6.35
N ALA A 406 12.35 -12.04 -6.25
CA ALA A 406 13.00 -10.78 -6.64
C ALA A 406 14.35 -10.52 -5.95
N PHE A 407 14.52 -10.99 -4.71
CA PHE A 407 15.70 -10.73 -3.88
C PHE A 407 16.76 -11.84 -3.96
N TRP A 408 16.58 -12.85 -4.81
CA TRP A 408 17.63 -13.81 -5.12
C TRP A 408 18.53 -13.25 -6.22
N VAL A 409 19.78 -12.99 -5.88
CA VAL A 409 20.78 -12.44 -6.80
C VAL A 409 21.49 -13.59 -7.49
N GLN A 410 21.40 -13.68 -8.82
CA GLN A 410 22.04 -14.77 -9.57
C GLN A 410 23.57 -14.68 -9.47
N ASP A 411 24.19 -15.77 -8.99
CA ASP A 411 25.64 -15.89 -8.77
C ASP A 411 26.25 -17.01 -9.63
N GLY A 412 26.22 -16.83 -10.95
CA GLY A 412 26.79 -17.78 -11.89
C GLY A 412 26.14 -17.75 -13.28
N PRO A 413 26.48 -18.71 -14.15
CA PRO A 413 25.89 -18.81 -15.47
C PRO A 413 24.36 -18.98 -15.39
N SER A 414 23.65 -18.42 -16.38
CA SER A 414 22.19 -18.60 -16.49
C SER A 414 21.80 -20.08 -16.45
N GLY A 415 20.79 -20.42 -15.64
CA GLY A 415 20.33 -21.79 -15.44
C GLY A 415 21.16 -22.63 -14.47
N SER A 416 22.22 -22.10 -13.85
CA SER A 416 23.01 -22.82 -12.85
C SER A 416 22.31 -22.98 -11.48
N HIS A 417 21.20 -22.26 -11.26
CA HIS A 417 20.48 -22.18 -9.99
C HIS A 417 21.40 -21.81 -8.79
N ARG A 418 22.42 -21.00 -9.05
CA ARG A 418 23.27 -20.41 -8.02
C ARG A 418 22.79 -19.01 -7.67
N TYR A 419 22.59 -18.77 -6.39
CA TYR A 419 22.03 -17.52 -5.88
C TYR A 419 22.80 -17.03 -4.64
N LYS A 420 22.87 -15.71 -4.50
CA LYS A 420 23.06 -14.97 -3.25
C LYS A 420 21.71 -14.41 -2.82
N LEU A 421 21.65 -13.91 -1.59
CA LEU A 421 20.46 -13.23 -1.07
C LEU A 421 20.74 -11.74 -0.92
N ARG A 422 19.84 -10.91 -1.43
CA ARG A 422 19.81 -9.47 -1.15
C ARG A 422 19.29 -9.27 0.29
N ALA A 423 20.10 -8.70 1.17
CA ALA A 423 19.70 -8.12 2.45
C ALA A 423 19.54 -6.60 2.30
N ILE A 424 19.07 -5.85 3.31
CA ILE A 424 18.75 -4.42 3.15
C ILE A 424 19.97 -3.62 2.66
N PHE A 425 21.15 -3.86 3.23
CA PHE A 425 22.38 -3.10 2.90
C PHE A 425 23.45 -3.90 2.17
N ASP A 426 23.23 -5.22 1.99
CA ASP A 426 24.27 -6.12 1.49
C ASP A 426 23.72 -7.15 0.49
N GLU A 427 24.64 -7.80 -0.22
CA GLU A 427 24.40 -9.09 -0.86
C GLU A 427 25.18 -10.15 -0.08
N VAL A 428 24.46 -11.10 0.51
CA VAL A 428 25.02 -12.12 1.41
C VAL A 428 24.95 -13.51 0.76
N PRO A 429 25.76 -14.48 1.23
CA PRO A 429 25.55 -15.89 0.85
C PRO A 429 24.09 -16.33 1.07
N MET A 430 23.61 -17.29 0.29
CA MET A 430 22.20 -17.69 0.35
C MET A 430 21.82 -18.24 1.74
N GLN A 431 20.72 -17.75 2.32
CA GLN A 431 20.20 -18.19 3.61
C GLN A 431 19.01 -19.14 3.39
N TRP A 432 19.28 -20.44 3.20
CA TRP A 432 18.26 -21.43 2.83
C TRP A 432 17.20 -21.69 3.91
N SER A 433 17.55 -21.55 5.18
CA SER A 433 16.64 -21.76 6.31
C SER A 433 15.80 -20.52 6.66
N TRP A 434 16.11 -19.35 6.09
CA TRP A 434 15.30 -18.14 6.27
C TRP A 434 13.99 -18.24 5.47
N PRO A 435 12.92 -17.51 5.86
CA PRO A 435 11.68 -17.45 5.09
C PRO A 435 11.93 -16.97 3.66
N ALA A 436 11.19 -17.55 2.71
CA ALA A 436 11.16 -17.06 1.34
C ALA A 436 10.36 -15.75 1.29
N GLN A 437 11.02 -14.67 0.89
CA GLN A 437 10.40 -13.37 0.71
C GLN A 437 9.79 -13.26 -0.69
N VAL A 438 8.47 -13.28 -0.77
CA VAL A 438 7.72 -13.38 -2.04
C VAL A 438 6.42 -12.56 -1.98
N ASN A 439 5.87 -12.23 -3.15
CA ASN A 439 4.54 -11.62 -3.21
C ASN A 439 3.42 -12.69 -3.18
N LEU A 440 2.16 -12.24 -3.14
CA LEU A 440 1.01 -13.14 -3.04
C LEU A 440 0.88 -14.06 -4.26
N HIS A 441 1.15 -13.56 -5.47
CA HIS A 441 1.07 -14.36 -6.69
C HIS A 441 2.03 -15.55 -6.67
N GLU A 442 3.26 -15.31 -6.22
CA GLU A 442 4.29 -16.34 -6.04
C GLU A 442 3.90 -17.36 -4.96
N ALA A 443 3.36 -16.89 -3.83
CA ALA A 443 2.87 -17.75 -2.76
C ALA A 443 1.72 -18.67 -3.21
N GLN A 444 0.72 -18.12 -3.90
CA GLN A 444 -0.40 -18.90 -4.48
C GLN A 444 0.10 -19.89 -5.53
N ALA A 445 1.08 -19.50 -6.34
CA ALA A 445 1.67 -20.40 -7.35
C ALA A 445 2.42 -21.57 -6.73
N PHE A 446 3.13 -21.33 -5.63
CA PHE A 446 3.75 -22.39 -4.84
C PHE A 446 2.71 -23.39 -4.32
N CYS A 447 1.58 -22.92 -3.76
CA CYS A 447 0.50 -23.80 -3.30
C CYS A 447 -0.06 -24.67 -4.43
N LYS A 448 -0.31 -24.10 -5.61
CA LYS A 448 -0.78 -24.85 -6.79
C LYS A 448 0.24 -25.88 -7.29
N TRP A 449 1.53 -25.54 -7.28
CA TRP A 449 2.60 -26.50 -7.58
C TRP A 449 2.65 -27.65 -6.57
N LYS A 450 2.54 -27.35 -5.27
CA LYS A 450 2.49 -28.37 -4.21
C LYS A 450 1.26 -29.26 -4.38
N GLN A 451 0.12 -28.69 -4.77
CA GLN A 451 -1.12 -29.42 -5.05
C GLN A 451 -0.98 -30.38 -6.24
N ALA A 452 -0.29 -29.96 -7.31
CA ALA A 452 -0.07 -30.80 -8.49
C ALA A 452 0.69 -32.10 -8.15
N LYS A 453 1.57 -32.04 -7.15
CA LYS A 453 2.37 -33.17 -6.65
C LYS A 453 1.67 -34.01 -5.59
N GLN A 454 0.55 -33.54 -5.07
CA GLN A 454 -0.14 -34.23 -3.97
C GLN A 454 -0.77 -35.54 -4.45
N VAL A 455 -0.55 -36.60 -3.68
CA VAL A 455 -1.08 -37.95 -3.96
C VAL A 455 -2.53 -38.07 -3.48
N ASP A 456 -2.85 -37.52 -2.31
CA ASP A 456 -4.23 -37.49 -1.82
C ASP A 456 -5.05 -36.41 -2.53
N LYS A 457 -5.95 -36.82 -3.42
CA LYS A 457 -6.82 -35.90 -4.17
C LYS A 457 -7.99 -35.35 -3.35
N LYS A 458 -8.13 -35.75 -2.09
CA LYS A 458 -9.16 -35.23 -1.17
C LYS A 458 -8.67 -34.06 -0.30
N VAL A 459 -7.46 -33.58 -0.51
CA VAL A 459 -6.94 -32.40 0.20
C VAL A 459 -6.61 -31.27 -0.77
N VAL A 460 -6.70 -30.06 -0.24
CA VAL A 460 -6.43 -28.80 -0.92
C VAL A 460 -5.35 -28.06 -0.17
N TYR A 461 -4.36 -27.57 -0.91
CA TYR A 461 -3.39 -26.61 -0.41
C TYR A 461 -3.77 -25.20 -0.81
N HIS A 462 -3.84 -24.31 0.17
CA HIS A 462 -4.06 -22.88 -0.01
C HIS A 462 -3.21 -22.09 0.99
N LEU A 463 -3.17 -20.76 0.88
CA LEU A 463 -2.51 -19.92 1.88
C LEU A 463 -3.33 -19.88 3.17
N THR A 464 -2.74 -19.37 4.24
CA THR A 464 -3.49 -19.12 5.47
C THR A 464 -4.67 -18.17 5.22
N THR A 465 -5.56 -18.10 6.21
CA THR A 465 -6.56 -17.01 6.28
C THR A 465 -6.43 -16.28 7.60
N GLU A 466 -6.95 -15.06 7.69
CA GLU A 466 -6.94 -14.28 8.93
C GLU A 466 -7.53 -15.10 10.12
N PRO A 467 -8.67 -15.81 9.97
CA PRO A 467 -9.19 -16.72 11.00
C PRO A 467 -8.26 -17.90 11.36
N ILE A 468 -7.62 -18.54 10.38
CA ILE A 468 -6.68 -19.66 10.63
C ILE A 468 -5.44 -19.14 11.36
N HIS A 469 -4.91 -17.99 10.94
CA HIS A 469 -3.81 -17.32 11.60
C HIS A 469 -4.12 -17.03 13.07
N GLN A 470 -5.34 -16.57 13.39
CA GLN A 470 -5.77 -16.41 14.78
C GLN A 470 -5.66 -17.72 15.57
N LEU A 471 -6.08 -18.86 15.01
CA LEU A 471 -6.02 -20.15 15.71
C LEU A 471 -4.60 -20.70 15.92
N MET A 472 -3.61 -20.27 15.13
CA MET A 472 -2.21 -20.67 15.33
C MET A 472 -1.55 -19.96 16.51
N ARG A 473 -2.10 -18.82 16.96
CA ARG A 473 -1.60 -18.00 18.07
C ARG A 473 -1.79 -18.69 19.43
N ASP A 474 -0.94 -18.32 20.38
CA ASP A 474 -1.15 -18.71 21.77
C ASP A 474 -2.42 -18.08 22.36
N ALA A 475 -2.97 -18.72 23.40
CA ALA A 475 -4.16 -18.21 24.07
C ALA A 475 -3.98 -16.78 24.62
N LYS A 476 -2.77 -16.43 25.08
CA LYS A 476 -2.43 -15.10 25.56
C LYS A 476 -2.53 -14.04 24.45
N ASP A 477 -2.14 -14.39 23.22
CA ASP A 477 -2.09 -13.49 22.06
C ASP A 477 -3.48 -13.30 21.41
N ARG A 478 -4.45 -14.17 21.73
CA ARG A 478 -5.87 -14.02 21.36
C ARG A 478 -6.70 -13.32 22.42
N SER A 479 -6.14 -13.12 23.61
CA SER A 479 -6.83 -12.49 24.73
C SER A 479 -6.94 -10.97 24.54
N ALA A 480 -8.02 -10.37 25.03
CA ALA A 480 -8.15 -8.92 25.20
C ALA A 480 -7.47 -8.39 26.47
N ASP A 481 -6.77 -9.26 27.22
CA ASP A 481 -5.92 -8.84 28.34
C ASP A 481 -4.80 -7.95 27.83
N VAL A 482 -4.64 -6.79 28.46
CA VAL A 482 -3.59 -5.82 28.13
C VAL A 482 -2.22 -6.35 28.54
N SER A 483 -2.15 -7.06 29.67
CA SER A 483 -0.87 -7.58 30.20
C SER A 483 -0.30 -8.72 29.35
N SER A 484 -1.10 -9.29 28.44
CA SER A 484 -0.65 -10.31 27.50
C SER A 484 -0.13 -9.74 26.18
N ASP A 485 -0.24 -8.43 25.96
CA ASP A 485 0.24 -7.80 24.74
C ASP A 485 1.73 -7.48 24.86
N ASP A 486 2.56 -8.25 24.13
CA ASP A 486 4.01 -8.16 24.23
C ASP A 486 4.51 -6.73 23.91
N ILE A 487 3.88 -6.00 22.96
CA ILE A 487 4.33 -4.63 22.60
C ILE A 487 4.03 -3.59 23.68
N LEU A 488 3.08 -3.85 24.58
CA LEU A 488 2.81 -3.02 25.76
C LEU A 488 3.62 -3.46 26.99
N ALA A 489 4.01 -4.73 27.04
CA ALA A 489 4.69 -5.34 28.18
C ALA A 489 6.21 -5.51 28.01
N LEU A 490 6.80 -5.07 26.89
CA LEU A 490 8.24 -5.20 26.60
C LEU A 490 9.10 -4.54 27.70
N PRO A 491 9.98 -5.30 28.39
CA PRO A 491 10.84 -4.75 29.44
C PRO A 491 11.88 -3.75 28.91
N GLU A 492 12.17 -2.72 29.70
CA GLU A 492 13.21 -1.74 29.38
C GLU A 492 14.58 -2.42 29.21
N GLY A 493 15.35 -1.99 28.20
CA GLY A 493 16.68 -2.52 27.92
C GLY A 493 16.68 -3.93 27.30
N THR A 494 15.53 -4.41 26.83
CA THR A 494 15.41 -5.67 26.08
C THR A 494 14.83 -5.43 24.68
N ASN A 495 14.76 -6.48 23.85
CA ASN A 495 14.07 -6.45 22.56
C ASN A 495 13.07 -7.62 22.46
N MET A 496 12.20 -7.60 21.46
CA MET A 496 11.15 -8.62 21.29
C MET A 496 11.71 -10.04 21.15
N ALA A 497 12.84 -10.21 20.47
CA ALA A 497 13.46 -11.53 20.31
C ALA A 497 13.90 -12.12 21.64
N SER A 498 14.59 -11.34 22.49
CA SER A 498 15.07 -11.79 23.79
C SER A 498 13.96 -11.88 24.86
N ALA A 499 12.98 -10.97 24.82
CA ALA A 499 11.92 -10.91 25.83
C ALA A 499 10.73 -11.85 25.55
N ALA A 500 10.34 -12.00 24.28
CA ALA A 500 9.15 -12.74 23.87
C ALA A 500 9.43 -13.88 22.90
N GLY A 501 10.68 -14.06 22.45
CA GLY A 501 11.02 -15.09 21.46
C GLY A 501 10.43 -14.81 20.09
N LYS A 502 10.27 -13.53 19.71
CA LYS A 502 9.69 -13.12 18.42
C LYS A 502 10.66 -12.19 17.68
N ASN A 503 11.04 -12.51 16.44
CA ASN A 503 11.88 -11.62 15.61
C ASN A 503 11.00 -10.49 15.07
N LEU A 504 10.69 -9.52 15.92
CA LEU A 504 9.68 -8.49 15.69
C LEU A 504 10.17 -7.19 16.35
N ASN A 505 9.50 -6.07 16.11
CA ASN A 505 9.83 -4.79 16.75
C ASN A 505 11.30 -4.40 16.54
N TRP A 506 11.83 -4.63 15.33
CA TRP A 506 13.23 -4.32 14.98
C TRP A 506 14.25 -4.99 15.91
N SER A 507 14.00 -6.21 16.37
CA SER A 507 14.98 -6.95 17.20
C SER A 507 16.26 -7.28 16.41
N TYR A 508 16.11 -7.54 15.12
CA TYR A 508 17.20 -7.75 14.16
C TYR A 508 16.90 -6.97 12.88
N MET A 509 17.93 -6.70 12.08
CA MET A 509 17.83 -6.09 10.75
C MET A 509 17.67 -7.12 9.61
N SER A 510 17.30 -8.35 9.96
CA SER A 510 17.13 -9.42 8.99
C SER A 510 16.10 -10.42 9.47
N PHE A 511 15.68 -11.29 8.55
CA PHE A 511 15.05 -12.54 8.91
C PHE A 511 15.99 -13.41 9.77
N SER A 512 15.40 -14.41 10.40
CA SER A 512 16.06 -15.52 11.09
C SER A 512 15.65 -16.85 10.45
N PRO A 513 16.38 -17.95 10.69
CA PRO A 513 15.93 -19.29 10.31
C PRO A 513 14.52 -19.53 10.85
N VAL A 514 13.66 -20.16 10.05
CA VAL A 514 12.23 -20.33 10.38
C VAL A 514 12.00 -21.19 11.62
N ASP A 515 13.03 -21.89 12.11
CA ASP A 515 13.03 -22.72 13.31
C ASP A 515 13.91 -22.16 14.45
N ALA A 516 14.43 -20.93 14.32
CA ALA A 516 15.37 -20.34 15.28
C ALA A 516 14.72 -19.95 16.61
N LEU A 517 13.52 -19.38 16.55
CA LEU A 517 12.81 -18.87 17.73
C LEU A 517 11.74 -19.84 18.23
N PRO A 518 11.34 -19.77 19.52
CA PRO A 518 10.40 -20.72 20.11
C PRO A 518 9.03 -20.76 19.39
N PRO A 519 8.41 -21.93 19.25
CA PRO A 519 7.07 -22.04 18.70
C PRO A 519 5.98 -21.64 19.71
N THR A 520 4.76 -21.43 19.20
CA THR A 520 3.54 -21.42 20.02
C THR A 520 3.32 -22.78 20.70
N ALA A 521 2.40 -22.83 21.67
CA ALA A 521 2.05 -24.06 22.38
C ALA A 521 1.54 -25.19 21.45
N GLN A 522 1.04 -24.84 20.26
CA GLN A 522 0.61 -25.80 19.24
C GLN A 522 1.76 -26.26 18.33
N GLY A 523 2.92 -25.60 18.39
CA GLY A 523 4.12 -25.96 17.62
C GLY A 523 4.40 -25.07 16.40
N PHE A 524 3.60 -24.02 16.17
CA PHE A 524 3.82 -23.09 15.04
C PHE A 524 4.93 -22.10 15.36
N HIS A 525 5.91 -21.96 14.47
CA HIS A 525 6.93 -20.92 14.55
C HIS A 525 6.52 -19.70 13.73
N ASP A 526 7.04 -18.52 14.12
CA ASP A 526 6.87 -17.27 13.37
C ASP A 526 5.40 -16.93 13.04
N VAL A 527 4.49 -17.19 13.99
CA VAL A 527 3.10 -16.66 13.92
C VAL A 527 3.10 -15.15 14.16
N PHE A 528 4.11 -14.65 14.89
CA PHE A 528 4.41 -13.23 14.99
C PHE A 528 5.89 -13.01 14.72
N GLY A 529 6.20 -12.01 13.90
CA GLY A 529 7.56 -11.67 13.52
C GLY A 529 8.18 -12.60 12.48
N ASN A 530 9.48 -12.38 12.27
CA ASN A 530 10.27 -12.86 11.16
C ASN A 530 9.77 -12.29 9.83
N ALA A 531 8.64 -12.75 9.33
CA ALA A 531 8.01 -12.22 8.11
C ALA A 531 6.50 -12.09 8.28
N TRP A 532 5.91 -11.09 7.64
CA TRP A 532 4.47 -11.06 7.43
C TRP A 532 3.99 -12.33 6.71
N GLU A 533 2.81 -12.85 7.07
CA GLU A 533 2.20 -14.01 6.43
C GLU A 533 1.08 -13.56 5.48
N TRP A 534 1.25 -13.78 4.17
CA TRP A 534 0.19 -13.56 3.17
C TRP A 534 -1.03 -14.45 3.43
N CYS A 535 -2.22 -13.83 3.48
CA CYS A 535 -3.50 -14.51 3.63
C CYS A 535 -4.31 -14.54 2.31
N GLU A 536 -5.19 -15.53 2.14
CA GLU A 536 -6.15 -15.55 1.01
C GLU A 536 -7.23 -14.46 1.13
N ASP A 537 -7.47 -13.92 2.33
CA ASP A 537 -8.51 -12.93 2.61
C ASP A 537 -8.25 -11.64 1.82
N MET A 538 -9.26 -11.19 1.08
CA MET A 538 -9.29 -9.82 0.58
C MET A 538 -9.50 -8.86 1.75
N PHE A 539 -8.82 -7.71 1.74
CA PHE A 539 -8.93 -6.73 2.79
C PHE A 539 -10.33 -6.12 2.80
N SER A 540 -11.00 -6.25 3.95
CA SER A 540 -12.39 -5.83 4.11
C SER A 540 -12.65 -5.26 5.50
N ALA A 541 -13.68 -4.43 5.57
CA ALA A 541 -14.16 -3.86 6.82
C ALA A 541 -14.68 -4.94 7.77
N LEU A 542 -14.41 -4.78 9.06
CA LEU A 542 -15.11 -5.57 10.08
C LEU A 542 -16.49 -4.96 10.35
N PRO A 543 -17.51 -5.77 10.71
CA PRO A 543 -18.80 -5.24 11.15
C PRO A 543 -18.64 -4.26 12.32
N GLY A 544 -19.09 -3.01 12.15
CA GLY A 544 -18.87 -1.94 13.11
C GLY A 544 -17.62 -1.08 12.86
N PHE A 545 -16.92 -1.31 11.73
CA PHE A 545 -15.93 -0.40 11.17
C PHE A 545 -16.49 1.02 11.05
N ARG A 546 -15.64 2.00 11.33
CA ARG A 546 -15.92 3.42 11.13
C ARG A 546 -14.63 4.10 10.70
N VAL A 547 -14.70 4.80 9.58
CA VAL A 547 -13.60 5.63 9.09
C VAL A 547 -13.21 6.64 10.16
N HIS A 548 -11.90 6.79 10.40
CA HIS A 548 -11.41 7.74 11.38
C HIS A 548 -11.42 9.17 10.83
N ARG A 549 -12.02 10.12 11.56
CA ARG A 549 -12.25 11.50 11.10
C ARG A 549 -11.00 12.32 10.75
N TYR A 550 -9.83 11.91 11.24
CA TYR A 550 -8.55 12.58 10.93
C TYR A 550 -7.86 12.00 9.70
N TYR A 551 -8.22 10.80 9.27
CA TYR A 551 -7.56 10.10 8.18
C TYR A 551 -8.53 9.14 7.51
N ASP A 552 -9.29 9.68 6.56
CA ASP A 552 -10.43 8.99 5.95
C ASP A 552 -10.05 8.07 4.79
N ASP A 553 -8.84 8.22 4.25
CA ASP A 553 -8.32 7.48 3.11
C ASP A 553 -7.28 6.40 3.49
N PHE A 554 -7.14 6.05 4.78
CA PHE A 554 -6.20 4.99 5.20
C PHE A 554 -6.66 3.58 4.83
N SER A 555 -7.92 3.23 5.11
CA SER A 555 -8.45 1.87 4.90
C SER A 555 -9.56 1.77 3.86
N GLU A 556 -10.49 2.76 3.85
CA GLU A 556 -11.68 2.71 2.98
C GLU A 556 -11.35 2.54 1.49
N PRO A 557 -10.36 3.26 0.92
CA PRO A 557 -9.98 3.09 -0.49
C PRO A 557 -9.50 1.68 -0.87
N CYS A 558 -9.05 0.90 0.12
CA CYS A 558 -8.51 -0.44 -0.10
C CYS A 558 -9.55 -1.55 0.12
N PHE A 559 -10.79 -1.20 0.46
CA PHE A 559 -11.93 -2.12 0.41
C PHE A 559 -12.47 -2.25 -1.02
N ASP A 560 -11.59 -2.67 -1.93
CA ASP A 560 -11.80 -2.69 -3.37
C ASP A 560 -11.78 -4.09 -4.00
N GLY A 561 -11.50 -5.13 -3.19
CA GLY A 561 -11.41 -6.53 -3.62
C GLY A 561 -10.10 -6.91 -4.29
N GLU A 562 -9.12 -6.01 -4.28
CA GLU A 562 -7.83 -6.18 -4.96
C GLU A 562 -6.65 -6.07 -4.00
N HIS A 563 -6.90 -5.69 -2.75
CA HIS A 563 -5.94 -5.75 -1.65
C HIS A 563 -6.16 -7.02 -0.83
N HIS A 564 -5.06 -7.62 -0.38
CA HIS A 564 -5.08 -8.83 0.45
C HIS A 564 -4.44 -8.58 1.81
N VAL A 565 -4.96 -9.28 2.82
CA VAL A 565 -4.50 -9.16 4.19
C VAL A 565 -3.14 -9.84 4.37
N ILE A 566 -2.27 -9.19 5.13
CA ILE A 566 -1.06 -9.79 5.70
C ILE A 566 -1.14 -9.74 7.24
N MET A 567 -0.68 -10.79 7.91
CA MET A 567 -0.77 -10.93 9.36
C MET A 567 0.58 -11.24 10.01
N GLY A 568 0.75 -10.86 11.28
CA GLY A 568 1.85 -11.33 12.15
C GLY A 568 3.06 -10.41 12.27
N GLY A 569 3.25 -9.43 11.38
CA GLY A 569 4.41 -8.55 11.40
C GLY A 569 5.69 -9.20 10.88
N SER A 570 6.61 -8.39 10.35
CA SER A 570 7.97 -8.83 9.98
C SER A 570 9.00 -8.48 11.06
N PHE A 571 10.27 -8.85 10.85
CA PHE A 571 11.37 -8.34 11.67
C PHE A 571 11.44 -6.80 11.69
N ALA A 572 10.99 -6.15 10.62
CA ALA A 572 11.03 -4.70 10.44
C ALA A 572 9.74 -3.99 10.90
N SER A 573 8.72 -4.74 11.33
CA SER A 573 7.50 -4.20 11.94
C SER A 573 7.78 -3.70 13.36
N ALA A 574 7.07 -2.65 13.80
CA ALA A 574 7.20 -2.06 15.14
C ALA A 574 5.92 -1.31 15.56
N GLY A 575 5.66 -1.22 16.86
CA GLY A 575 4.46 -0.55 17.38
C GLY A 575 3.15 -1.23 16.90
N ASP A 576 2.17 -0.44 16.51
CA ASP A 576 0.92 -0.94 15.91
C ASP A 576 1.13 -1.49 14.49
N ASN A 577 2.16 -1.02 13.78
CA ASN A 577 2.58 -1.59 12.50
C ASN A 577 3.19 -2.98 12.69
N GLY A 578 2.34 -4.01 12.77
CA GLY A 578 2.70 -5.42 12.77
C GLY A 578 3.18 -6.01 14.10
N ALA A 579 3.67 -5.20 15.04
CA ALA A 579 4.05 -5.72 16.36
C ALA A 579 2.86 -5.85 17.34
N SER A 580 1.81 -5.07 17.12
CA SER A 580 0.51 -5.22 17.79
C SER A 580 -0.17 -6.52 17.38
N LYS A 581 -0.73 -7.25 18.36
CA LYS A 581 -1.51 -8.47 18.10
C LYS A 581 -2.80 -8.22 17.29
N TYR A 582 -3.23 -6.96 17.17
CA TYR A 582 -4.43 -6.55 16.43
C TYR A 582 -4.14 -6.09 14.99
N ALA A 583 -2.87 -5.92 14.63
CA ALA A 583 -2.48 -5.36 13.34
C ALA A 583 -3.11 -6.12 12.17
N ARG A 584 -3.77 -5.37 11.27
CA ARG A 584 -4.34 -5.84 10.00
C ARG A 584 -3.85 -4.93 8.88
N TYR A 585 -2.88 -5.41 8.12
CA TYR A 585 -2.32 -4.66 6.99
C TYR A 585 -2.69 -5.32 5.68
N HIS A 586 -2.61 -4.53 4.61
CA HIS A 586 -3.11 -4.94 3.32
C HIS A 586 -2.27 -4.36 2.19
N PHE A 587 -2.07 -5.17 1.15
CA PHE A 587 -1.31 -4.77 -0.03
C PHE A 587 -1.87 -5.43 -1.27
N ARG A 588 -1.66 -4.81 -2.43
CA ARG A 588 -1.92 -5.46 -3.72
C ARG A 588 -1.03 -6.71 -3.85
N PRO A 589 -1.53 -7.77 -4.51
CA PRO A 589 -0.83 -9.05 -4.66
C PRO A 589 0.59 -9.01 -5.25
N HIS A 590 0.91 -7.96 -6.00
CA HIS A 590 2.17 -7.82 -6.73
C HIS A 590 3.24 -7.00 -5.99
N PHE A 591 2.88 -6.31 -4.89
CA PHE A 591 3.86 -5.58 -4.08
C PHE A 591 4.70 -6.52 -3.23
N PHE A 592 6.00 -6.24 -3.19
CA PHE A 592 6.88 -6.89 -2.23
C PHE A 592 6.74 -6.21 -0.87
N GLN A 593 6.66 -7.04 0.17
CA GLN A 593 6.76 -6.66 1.57
C GLN A 593 7.82 -7.54 2.22
N HIS A 594 8.13 -7.35 3.51
CA HIS A 594 8.91 -8.31 4.29
C HIS A 594 8.01 -9.51 4.64
N ALA A 595 7.47 -10.14 3.60
CA ALA A 595 6.39 -11.11 3.67
C ALA A 595 6.82 -12.44 3.06
N GLY A 596 6.49 -13.50 3.77
CA GLY A 596 6.49 -14.87 3.28
C GLY A 596 5.07 -15.42 3.34
N PHE A 597 4.96 -16.73 3.49
CA PHE A 597 3.67 -17.38 3.55
C PHE A 597 3.76 -18.77 4.19
N ARG A 598 2.59 -19.31 4.52
CA ARG A 598 2.40 -20.65 5.05
C ARG A 598 1.37 -21.39 4.22
N VAL A 599 1.59 -22.69 4.07
CA VAL A 599 0.64 -23.58 3.39
C VAL A 599 -0.31 -24.19 4.41
N VAL A 600 -1.60 -24.13 4.11
CA VAL A 600 -2.66 -24.85 4.82
C VAL A 600 -3.10 -26.05 3.98
N GLU A 601 -3.25 -27.21 4.62
CA GLU A 601 -3.89 -28.41 4.09
C GLU A 601 -5.30 -28.52 4.66
N GLN A 602 -6.29 -28.49 3.79
CA GLN A 602 -7.69 -28.69 4.16
C GLN A 602 -8.29 -29.88 3.43
N LYS A 603 -9.05 -30.71 4.15
CA LYS A 603 -9.79 -31.82 3.56
C LYS A 603 -11.04 -31.32 2.87
N MET A 604 -11.29 -31.84 1.67
CA MET A 604 -12.54 -31.65 0.95
C MET A 604 -13.67 -32.45 1.62
N ASP A 605 -14.88 -31.94 1.53
CA ASP A 605 -16.10 -32.66 1.82
C ASP A 605 -16.42 -33.71 0.72
N ASP A 606 -17.47 -34.50 0.94
CA ASP A 606 -17.90 -35.55 0.00
C ASP A 606 -18.33 -35.00 -1.38
N ASN A 607 -18.56 -33.69 -1.49
CA ASN A 607 -18.93 -33.01 -2.72
C ASN A 607 -17.72 -32.32 -3.39
N GLY A 608 -16.49 -32.58 -2.93
CA GLY A 608 -15.27 -32.02 -3.52
C GLY A 608 -15.10 -30.51 -3.27
N ALA A 609 -15.65 -30.00 -2.17
CA ALA A 609 -15.55 -28.61 -1.76
C ALA A 609 -14.88 -28.44 -0.40
N ILE A 610 -14.34 -27.27 -0.14
CA ILE A 610 -13.85 -26.84 1.18
C ILE A 610 -14.71 -25.68 1.71
N THR A 611 -14.69 -25.51 3.03
CA THR A 611 -15.17 -24.29 3.68
C THR A 611 -13.95 -23.43 4.00
N LEU A 612 -13.70 -22.42 3.17
CA LEU A 612 -12.64 -21.44 3.39
C LEU A 612 -13.12 -20.44 4.44
N ALA A 613 -12.65 -20.58 5.68
CA ALA A 613 -12.98 -19.65 6.75
C ALA A 613 -12.20 -18.33 6.55
N THR A 614 -12.90 -17.23 6.29
CA THR A 614 -12.31 -15.96 5.84
C THR A 614 -13.07 -14.76 6.42
N THR A 615 -12.44 -13.59 6.46
CA THR A 615 -13.06 -12.34 6.92
C THR A 615 -13.69 -11.51 5.80
N ASP A 616 -13.50 -11.90 4.53
CA ASP A 616 -14.05 -11.18 3.38
C ASP A 616 -15.45 -11.63 2.95
N VAL A 617 -15.99 -12.73 3.50
CA VAL A 617 -17.34 -13.19 3.11
C VAL A 617 -18.41 -12.24 3.64
N ASN A 618 -19.29 -11.81 2.73
CA ASN A 618 -20.34 -10.83 3.02
C ASN A 618 -19.81 -9.65 3.83
N ALA A 619 -18.61 -9.16 3.47
CA ALA A 619 -18.03 -7.96 4.07
C ALA A 619 -19.08 -6.85 4.15
N PRO A 620 -19.18 -6.06 5.24
CA PRO A 620 -20.07 -4.91 5.31
C PRO A 620 -19.48 -3.72 4.53
N PRO A 621 -20.31 -2.75 4.10
CA PRO A 621 -19.81 -1.50 3.51
C PRO A 621 -18.97 -0.71 4.54
N PRO A 622 -18.09 0.20 4.08
CA PRO A 622 -17.98 0.74 2.73
C PRO A 622 -17.14 -0.13 1.77
N TYR A 623 -17.44 -0.02 0.48
CA TYR A 623 -16.65 -0.62 -0.59
C TYR A 623 -16.46 0.39 -1.72
N VAL A 624 -15.33 0.33 -2.41
CA VAL A 624 -15.01 1.27 -3.49
C VAL A 624 -15.66 0.88 -4.83
N ASN A 625 -15.73 -0.41 -5.15
CA ASN A 625 -16.12 -0.91 -6.49
C ASN A 625 -17.38 -1.81 -6.48
N GLY A 626 -18.38 -1.47 -5.66
CA GLY A 626 -19.49 -2.39 -5.36
C GLY A 626 -19.07 -3.44 -4.34
N ASN A 627 -19.75 -4.58 -4.22
CA ASN A 627 -19.30 -5.66 -3.33
C ASN A 627 -18.46 -6.68 -4.12
N PRO A 628 -17.11 -6.54 -4.19
CA PRO A 628 -16.24 -7.47 -4.88
C PRO A 628 -15.95 -8.74 -4.07
N PHE A 629 -16.40 -8.77 -2.81
CA PHE A 629 -16.00 -9.79 -1.87
C PHE A 629 -16.84 -11.07 -2.01
N ARG A 630 -16.35 -12.14 -1.38
CA ARG A 630 -16.96 -13.47 -1.48
C ARG A 630 -18.39 -13.44 -0.96
N SER A 631 -19.30 -14.09 -1.69
CA SER A 631 -20.68 -14.30 -1.25
C SER A 631 -20.86 -15.59 -0.44
N SER A 632 -19.85 -16.47 -0.45
CA SER A 632 -19.88 -17.78 0.18
C SER A 632 -18.49 -18.21 0.65
N GLU A 633 -18.42 -18.86 1.81
CA GLU A 633 -17.24 -19.55 2.33
C GLU A 633 -16.99 -20.91 1.61
N ARG A 634 -17.99 -21.41 0.87
CA ARG A 634 -17.90 -22.70 0.17
C ARG A 634 -17.13 -22.54 -1.14
N VAL A 635 -16.00 -23.22 -1.27
CA VAL A 635 -15.15 -23.25 -2.48
C VAL A 635 -15.14 -24.66 -3.05
N VAL A 636 -15.66 -24.85 -4.26
CA VAL A 636 -15.62 -26.14 -4.98
C VAL A 636 -14.26 -26.24 -5.69
N VAL A 637 -13.46 -27.26 -5.35
CA VAL A 637 -12.07 -27.38 -5.80
C VAL A 637 -11.90 -28.44 -6.89
N SER A 638 -12.71 -29.50 -6.84
CA SER A 638 -12.73 -30.48 -7.91
C SER A 638 -13.40 -29.91 -9.16
N GLY A 639 -12.79 -30.14 -10.34
CA GLY A 639 -13.35 -29.81 -11.64
C GLY A 639 -14.67 -30.50 -12.01
N ALA A 640 -15.38 -31.10 -11.04
CA ALA A 640 -16.82 -31.24 -11.12
C ALA A 640 -17.43 -29.84 -11.01
N SER A 641 -17.26 -29.05 -12.07
CA SER A 641 -18.11 -27.91 -12.29
C SER A 641 -19.56 -28.41 -12.15
N GLU A 642 -20.38 -27.67 -11.42
CA GLU A 642 -21.83 -27.85 -11.54
C GLU A 642 -22.31 -27.73 -13.00
N ALA A 643 -21.47 -27.23 -13.91
CA ALA A 643 -21.70 -27.23 -15.36
C ALA A 643 -21.67 -28.63 -16.03
N GLU A 644 -21.01 -29.64 -15.45
CA GLU A 644 -21.12 -31.04 -15.93
C GLU A 644 -22.35 -31.75 -15.37
N ALA A 645 -22.77 -31.41 -14.14
CA ALA A 645 -24.00 -31.96 -13.54
C ALA A 645 -25.27 -31.30 -14.08
N ALA A 646 -25.18 -30.05 -14.55
CA ALA A 646 -26.26 -29.30 -15.16
C ALA A 646 -25.84 -28.74 -16.53
N GLY A 647 -25.45 -29.63 -17.46
CA GLY A 647 -25.00 -29.40 -18.84
C GLY A 647 -25.19 -28.02 -19.48
N THR A 648 -24.57 -26.98 -18.93
CA THR A 648 -24.68 -25.61 -19.40
C THR A 648 -23.27 -25.07 -19.47
N SER A 649 -22.67 -25.14 -20.66
CA SER A 649 -21.38 -24.52 -20.95
C SER A 649 -21.42 -23.02 -20.60
N CYS A 650 -20.26 -22.35 -20.44
CA CYS A 650 -20.23 -20.88 -20.33
C CYS A 650 -21.03 -20.22 -21.45
N GLN A 651 -21.03 -20.83 -22.63
CA GLN A 651 -21.89 -20.43 -23.74
C GLN A 651 -23.39 -20.52 -23.41
N GLY A 652 -23.86 -21.61 -22.80
CA GLY A 652 -25.25 -21.75 -22.34
C GLY A 652 -25.62 -20.78 -21.21
N LEU A 653 -24.69 -20.49 -20.28
CA LEU A 653 -24.92 -19.52 -19.21
C LEU A 653 -24.99 -18.09 -19.78
N PHE A 654 -24.09 -17.75 -20.70
CA PHE A 654 -24.09 -16.46 -21.40
C PHE A 654 -25.33 -16.30 -22.27
N GLU A 655 -25.79 -17.36 -22.94
CA GLU A 655 -27.06 -17.38 -23.67
C GLU A 655 -28.24 -17.16 -22.72
N ASP A 656 -28.26 -17.77 -21.52
CA ASP A 656 -29.33 -17.55 -20.54
C ASP A 656 -29.32 -16.13 -19.96
N LEU A 657 -28.15 -15.59 -19.61
CA LEU A 657 -27.99 -14.21 -19.11
C LEU A 657 -28.34 -13.17 -20.18
N ARG A 658 -27.91 -13.39 -21.42
CA ARG A 658 -28.29 -12.57 -22.58
C ARG A 658 -29.80 -12.61 -22.78
N ARG A 659 -30.41 -13.81 -22.77
CA ARG A 659 -31.86 -14.00 -22.91
C ARG A 659 -32.64 -13.28 -21.80
N LYS A 660 -32.20 -13.37 -20.54
CA LYS A 660 -32.82 -12.68 -19.40
C LYS A 660 -32.71 -11.16 -19.54
N SER A 661 -31.56 -10.65 -19.99
CA SER A 661 -31.35 -9.23 -20.25
C SER A 661 -32.26 -8.71 -21.38
N GLU A 662 -32.38 -9.49 -22.45
CA GLU A 662 -33.29 -9.18 -23.56
C GLU A 662 -34.76 -9.23 -23.13
N GLN A 663 -35.17 -10.20 -22.31
CA GLN A 663 -36.53 -10.29 -21.78
C GLN A 663 -36.90 -9.10 -20.87
N ALA A 664 -35.96 -8.62 -20.07
CA ALA A 664 -36.17 -7.43 -19.24
C ALA A 664 -36.36 -6.18 -20.10
N LEU A 665 -35.52 -6.02 -21.14
CA LEU A 665 -35.68 -4.93 -22.11
C LEU A 665 -37.00 -5.05 -22.89
N GLU A 666 -37.39 -6.24 -23.35
CA GLU A 666 -38.66 -6.48 -24.02
C GLU A 666 -39.86 -6.15 -23.11
N SER A 667 -39.77 -6.46 -21.82
CA SER A 667 -40.80 -6.11 -20.83
C SER A 667 -40.91 -4.60 -20.63
N PHE A 668 -39.78 -3.89 -20.56
CA PHE A 668 -39.76 -2.42 -20.53
C PHE A 668 -40.35 -1.81 -21.80
N VAL A 669 -39.96 -2.33 -22.98
CA VAL A 669 -40.49 -1.90 -24.28
C VAL A 669 -42.01 -2.11 -24.32
N ALA A 670 -42.49 -3.31 -23.98
CA ALA A 670 -43.91 -3.66 -24.02
C ALA A 670 -44.76 -2.80 -23.06
N SER A 671 -44.26 -2.55 -21.85
CA SER A 671 -44.95 -1.67 -20.88
C SER A 671 -44.99 -0.21 -21.36
N SER A 672 -43.91 0.26 -21.98
CA SER A 672 -43.79 1.63 -22.50
C SER A 672 -44.55 1.88 -23.80
N THR A 673 -44.94 0.82 -24.53
CA THR A 673 -45.71 0.92 -25.79
C THR A 673 -47.10 0.31 -25.72
N SER A 674 -47.63 0.13 -24.51
CA SER A 674 -48.99 -0.41 -24.32
C SER A 674 -50.02 0.46 -25.05
N GLY A 675 -50.81 -0.14 -25.95
CA GLY A 675 -51.82 0.54 -26.76
C GLY A 675 -51.35 1.08 -28.12
N MET A 676 -50.09 0.83 -28.52
CA MET A 676 -49.57 1.21 -29.85
C MET A 676 -49.78 0.10 -30.89
N THR A 677 -50.10 0.47 -32.14
CA THR A 677 -50.29 -0.48 -33.25
C THR A 677 -49.00 -0.76 -34.04
N THR A 678 -47.93 -0.02 -33.79
CA THR A 678 -46.63 -0.12 -34.48
C THR A 678 -45.54 -0.57 -33.51
N LYS A 679 -44.61 -1.40 -34.00
CA LYS A 679 -43.50 -1.91 -33.18
C LYS A 679 -42.49 -0.77 -32.93
N PRO A 680 -42.08 -0.52 -31.68
CA PRO A 680 -41.09 0.51 -31.38
C PRO A 680 -39.73 0.17 -31.99
N LEU A 681 -39.00 1.22 -32.36
CA LEU A 681 -37.60 1.11 -32.75
C LEU A 681 -36.73 1.14 -31.49
N VAL A 682 -35.75 0.25 -31.40
CA VAL A 682 -34.81 0.18 -30.27
C VAL A 682 -33.43 0.60 -30.75
N ALA A 683 -32.94 1.74 -30.26
CA ALA A 683 -31.61 2.26 -30.48
C ALA A 683 -30.67 1.69 -29.42
N ARG A 684 -29.92 0.64 -29.79
CA ARG A 684 -28.80 0.14 -28.99
C ARG A 684 -27.58 0.99 -29.34
N ASP A 685 -26.83 1.49 -28.34
CA ASP A 685 -25.72 2.47 -28.41
C ASP A 685 -26.13 3.95 -28.20
N GLY A 686 -27.13 4.18 -27.34
CA GLY A 686 -27.44 5.48 -26.78
C GLY A 686 -27.69 6.61 -27.77
N THR A 687 -27.15 7.80 -27.46
CA THR A 687 -27.47 9.03 -28.20
C THR A 687 -27.09 8.97 -29.68
N VAL A 688 -26.02 8.24 -30.04
CA VAL A 688 -25.56 8.12 -31.44
C VAL A 688 -26.57 7.32 -32.28
N ALA A 689 -27.02 6.17 -31.78
CA ALA A 689 -28.01 5.36 -32.46
C ALA A 689 -29.39 6.06 -32.50
N ALA A 690 -29.77 6.74 -31.42
CA ALA A 690 -30.99 7.53 -31.35
C ALA A 690 -31.01 8.63 -32.43
N ALA A 691 -29.91 9.38 -32.59
CA ALA A 691 -29.78 10.43 -33.61
C ALA A 691 -29.97 9.88 -35.04
N LYS A 692 -29.49 8.67 -35.32
CA LYS A 692 -29.63 8.00 -36.62
C LYS A 692 -31.06 7.52 -36.88
N LEU A 693 -31.70 6.96 -35.86
CA LEU A 693 -33.03 6.35 -35.97
C LEU A 693 -34.18 7.35 -35.82
N ARG A 694 -33.96 8.54 -35.25
CA ARG A 694 -35.03 9.54 -35.02
C ARG A 694 -35.82 9.94 -36.27
N ARG A 695 -35.20 9.88 -37.47
CA ARG A 695 -35.86 10.19 -38.75
C ARG A 695 -36.72 9.03 -39.29
N GLN A 696 -36.53 7.83 -38.77
CA GLN A 696 -37.26 6.63 -39.18
C GLN A 696 -38.56 6.44 -38.39
N VAL A 697 -38.63 7.05 -37.21
CA VAL A 697 -39.80 7.07 -36.34
C VAL A 697 -40.81 8.07 -36.90
N ARG A 698 -42.07 7.67 -37.06
CA ARG A 698 -43.17 8.55 -37.52
C ARG A 698 -43.87 9.20 -36.35
N CYS A 699 -44.56 10.32 -36.57
CA CYS A 699 -45.38 10.94 -35.54
C CYS A 699 -46.34 9.91 -34.91
N GLY A 700 -46.35 9.85 -33.58
CA GLY A 700 -47.13 8.89 -32.80
C GLY A 700 -46.42 7.58 -32.49
N GLU A 701 -45.26 7.27 -33.07
CA GLU A 701 -44.48 6.05 -32.78
C GLU A 701 -43.45 6.26 -31.66
N VAL A 702 -42.97 5.17 -31.06
CA VAL A 702 -41.99 5.20 -29.96
C VAL A 702 -40.60 4.74 -30.40
N LEU A 703 -39.59 5.47 -29.94
CA LEU A 703 -38.18 5.13 -29.97
C LEU A 703 -37.72 4.81 -28.55
N VAL A 704 -37.12 3.64 -28.35
CA VAL A 704 -36.50 3.25 -27.08
C VAL A 704 -34.99 3.35 -27.23
N VAL A 705 -34.29 3.96 -26.28
CA VAL A 705 -32.85 4.22 -26.32
C VAL A 705 -32.15 3.52 -25.18
N VAL A 706 -31.11 2.73 -25.48
CA VAL A 706 -30.31 1.95 -24.51
C VAL A 706 -28.83 1.87 -24.96
N PRO A 707 -27.84 2.09 -24.09
CA PRO A 707 -27.96 2.83 -22.83
C PRO A 707 -28.34 4.28 -23.14
N SER A 708 -29.23 4.90 -22.37
CA SER A 708 -29.56 6.33 -22.47
C SER A 708 -28.54 7.12 -21.68
N ASP A 709 -27.91 8.11 -22.31
CA ASP A 709 -26.95 9.01 -21.66
C ASP A 709 -27.56 10.41 -21.45
N ASP A 710 -26.86 11.27 -20.68
CA ASP A 710 -27.31 12.64 -20.37
C ASP A 710 -27.54 13.52 -21.61
N ALA A 711 -26.97 13.16 -22.77
CA ALA A 711 -27.17 13.87 -24.02
C ALA A 711 -28.39 13.37 -24.82
N THR A 712 -28.99 12.24 -24.45
CA THR A 712 -30.16 11.67 -25.14
C THR A 712 -31.36 12.64 -25.18
N PRO A 713 -31.73 13.32 -24.08
CA PRO A 713 -32.82 14.30 -24.11
C PRO A 713 -32.55 15.44 -25.09
N ALA A 714 -31.32 15.97 -25.14
CA ALA A 714 -30.97 17.07 -26.05
C ALA A 714 -31.12 16.71 -27.54
N VAL A 715 -31.04 15.42 -27.89
CA VAL A 715 -31.21 14.93 -29.27
C VAL A 715 -32.67 14.68 -29.66
N LEU A 716 -33.56 14.51 -28.67
CA LEU A 716 -34.95 14.04 -28.88
C LEU A 716 -36.04 15.02 -28.41
N GLU A 717 -35.80 15.86 -27.40
CA GLU A 717 -36.83 16.73 -26.78
C GLU A 717 -37.49 17.75 -27.72
N ASP A 718 -36.87 18.08 -28.85
CA ASP A 718 -37.42 19.00 -29.85
C ASP A 718 -38.60 18.40 -30.65
N THR A 719 -38.65 17.07 -30.75
CA THR A 719 -39.55 16.32 -31.63
C THR A 719 -40.21 15.11 -30.96
N PHE A 720 -39.75 14.73 -29.77
CA PHE A 720 -40.23 13.60 -28.99
C PHE A 720 -40.57 13.99 -27.55
N GLU A 721 -41.49 13.24 -26.96
CA GLU A 721 -41.90 13.33 -25.56
C GLU A 721 -41.42 12.07 -24.81
N LEU A 722 -40.78 12.25 -23.65
CA LEU A 722 -40.36 11.14 -22.79
C LEU A 722 -41.59 10.47 -22.16
N LEU A 723 -41.72 9.15 -22.34
CA LEU A 723 -42.82 8.35 -21.79
C LEU A 723 -42.43 7.62 -20.50
N ALA A 724 -41.23 7.04 -20.46
CA ALA A 724 -40.79 6.20 -19.35
C ALA A 724 -39.25 6.10 -19.30
N THR A 725 -38.76 5.88 -18.09
CA THR A 725 -37.35 5.61 -17.79
C THR A 725 -37.28 4.40 -16.85
N ALA A 726 -36.39 3.47 -17.12
CA ALA A 726 -36.12 2.33 -16.24
C ALA A 726 -34.67 1.88 -16.34
N GLU A 727 -34.15 1.32 -15.26
CA GLU A 727 -32.90 0.56 -15.29
C GLU A 727 -33.17 -0.82 -15.89
N VAL A 728 -32.44 -1.16 -16.95
CA VAL A 728 -32.51 -2.48 -17.59
C VAL A 728 -31.14 -3.16 -17.55
N PRO A 729 -31.09 -4.46 -17.28
CA PRO A 729 -29.84 -5.21 -17.37
C PRO A 729 -29.39 -5.30 -18.84
N VAL A 730 -28.14 -4.96 -19.11
CA VAL A 730 -27.50 -5.09 -20.43
C VAL A 730 -26.35 -6.06 -20.33
N PHE A 731 -26.44 -7.14 -21.10
CA PHE A 731 -25.41 -8.16 -21.20
C PHE A 731 -24.34 -7.75 -22.21
N THR A 732 -23.08 -7.75 -21.78
CA THR A 732 -21.89 -7.54 -22.62
C THR A 732 -20.97 -8.73 -22.47
N GLN A 733 -20.63 -9.38 -23.58
CA GLN A 733 -19.63 -10.44 -23.58
C GLN A 733 -18.25 -9.82 -23.82
N GLU A 734 -17.34 -10.02 -22.86
CA GLU A 734 -16.00 -9.42 -22.89
C GLU A 734 -14.98 -10.42 -23.44
N SER A 735 -15.18 -11.72 -23.18
CA SER A 735 -14.34 -12.79 -23.72
C SER A 735 -15.13 -14.12 -23.89
N PRO A 736 -14.49 -15.22 -24.36
CA PRO A 736 -15.13 -16.53 -24.41
C PRO A 736 -15.53 -17.11 -23.04
N THR A 737 -14.92 -16.63 -21.95
CA THR A 737 -15.14 -17.11 -20.57
C THR A 737 -15.63 -16.02 -19.63
N GLU A 738 -15.78 -14.79 -20.09
CA GLU A 738 -16.13 -13.64 -19.27
C GLU A 738 -17.23 -12.79 -19.91
N ALA A 739 -18.20 -12.40 -19.09
CA ALA A 739 -19.29 -11.53 -19.49
C ALA A 739 -19.76 -10.70 -18.30
N ARG A 740 -20.23 -9.49 -18.58
CA ARG A 740 -20.72 -8.55 -17.59
C ARG A 740 -22.18 -8.22 -17.87
N VAL A 741 -22.97 -8.06 -16.81
CA VAL A 741 -24.33 -7.51 -16.89
C VAL A 741 -24.32 -6.18 -16.14
N THR A 742 -24.44 -5.07 -16.84
CA THR A 742 -24.55 -3.73 -16.24
C THR A 742 -26.02 -3.32 -16.14
N ALA A 743 -26.37 -2.56 -15.11
CA ALA A 743 -27.64 -1.84 -15.09
C ALA A 743 -27.45 -0.56 -15.91
N GLU A 744 -28.18 -0.44 -17.01
CA GLU A 744 -28.14 0.73 -17.88
C GLU A 744 -29.50 1.42 -17.89
N THR A 745 -29.50 2.74 -17.89
CA THR A 745 -30.73 3.51 -18.01
C THR A 745 -31.31 3.35 -19.41
N ALA A 746 -32.55 2.89 -19.53
CA ALA A 746 -33.32 2.88 -20.77
C ALA A 746 -34.40 3.96 -20.75
N THR A 747 -34.57 4.68 -21.86
CA THR A 747 -35.60 5.71 -22.00
C THR A 747 -36.49 5.43 -23.22
N ALA A 748 -37.80 5.62 -23.05
CA ALA A 748 -38.80 5.46 -24.12
C ALA A 748 -39.38 6.81 -24.51
N TRP A 749 -39.36 7.14 -25.80
CA TRP A 749 -39.70 8.46 -26.33
C TRP A 749 -40.74 8.35 -27.44
N LYS A 750 -41.83 9.11 -27.37
CA LYS A 750 -42.87 9.16 -28.41
C LYS A 750 -42.67 10.36 -29.30
N LYS A 751 -42.61 10.15 -30.62
CA LYS A 751 -42.52 11.26 -31.57
C LYS A 751 -43.83 12.06 -31.58
N THR A 752 -43.77 13.36 -31.33
CA THR A 752 -44.95 14.23 -31.25
C THR A 752 -45.10 15.17 -32.45
N ARG A 753 -44.03 15.31 -33.26
CA ARG A 753 -43.98 16.17 -34.46
C ARG A 753 -43.20 15.46 -35.55
N ASP A 754 -43.70 15.48 -36.79
CA ASP A 754 -43.06 14.81 -37.94
C ASP A 754 -41.71 15.40 -38.35
#